data_AF-A0A7S2LS48-F1
#
_entry.id   AF-A0A7S2LS48-F1
#
_cell.length_a   1.000
_cell.length_b   1.000
_cell.length_c   1.000
_cell.angle_alpha   90.00
_cell.angle_beta   90.00
_cell.angle_gamma   90.00
#
_symmetry.space_group_name_H-M   'P 1'
#
loop_
_entity.id
_entity.type
_entity.pdbx_description
1 polymer ?
#
loop_
_entity_poly.entity_id
_entity_poly.type
_entity_poly.pdbx_seq_one_letter_code
_entity_poly.pdbx_strand_id
1 'polypeptide(L)'
;DYSRATGGSSGVDVPIASLRRVGQQAQTDGIGSGPRFLSYNMHNPTEGNILVCSEVDGGCYELITFSLTNAGGSVTDGKRGSCLGPGVFLGRNRFAVLDRHKREIVVKNLNNETTKRVSAPVPNVDCLYDGGASGRIILRADDRAVLFEVQSRRVIGELTAPKIKNVVWSPDGSKVALLCKYGVVIANRQLEQLCSISDTVRIKSGAWDVSPTGGTNSNLFVYTTLHHVKYCLPTGDTGTIRTLDNPIYATRVVKDSLFCLDREARSRVISIDTTEARFKLALANKKYGQVMHMVKHSRLCGRAIVAYLQSKGFPEVALHFVRDPQTRFRLALACGNIEAAMESAFSLEQLQGADGKSRDVWGELGSEALRQGNHQVVEMSYQRKKDFDRLSFLYMLTGDNEKLRKMLKISNMRNDIMGRYHNALLLGDAAERVAVLEASGNLPLAYISANLHGLDEVAERIKVAIETQEGSVEGLMEKVPVGTKKGGRLLQPPTPIVRASNWPTLEIKKTTLEDLSAADAGDEYEEESAPAAAADTGASAGAAAWDDDFGMEDAGAGIGGDDDFDLGDDDMGWGDDLDGLGDIGGDDIAPDQVDDMAAFNEISGDVGFQMPPAGRPPAGCWVANSSHAADHMAAGGASSAMQLLHRQIAASDFSNLKGSMLGCYLGSTVSLPGVPGSGSMIVPLMRNDATVHPGNDSLPRTSSTMRSLVTGVRMGYKYFQTGKFNEARNAFTEVLSQIPLTVTDNRSQANEMKEMLEICREYITAIRLKEAITAAGADPVRSTELSAYFTHCNLQPVHLLLALRSAMGTAFKHKNFIVAASFARRLLELPDMRSERNADLRMKATKVLQRSEQMARNEHTLNYKENTAFSIDCKDFVPVYTGEECVKCSYCGSVYKGSSMKGQVCVTDGFCTVGVETIGLVTGK
;
A
#
# COMPACT_ATOMS: atom_id res chain seq x y z
N ASP A 1 54.40 -29.52 13.62
CA ASP A 1 54.37 -30.03 15.00
C ASP A 1 52.98 -29.95 15.61
N TYR A 2 52.56 -31.11 16.13
CA TYR A 2 51.41 -31.44 16.99
C TYR A 2 49.98 -31.27 16.44
N SER A 3 49.33 -32.40 16.11
CA SER A 3 47.87 -32.50 16.14
C SER A 3 47.44 -33.30 17.37
N ARG A 4 46.62 -32.70 18.24
CA ARG A 4 45.88 -33.45 19.26
C ARG A 4 44.88 -34.35 18.54
N ALA A 5 45.04 -35.67 18.71
CA ALA A 5 43.95 -36.59 18.43
C ALA A 5 42.76 -36.21 19.30
N THR A 6 41.60 -35.99 18.69
CA THR A 6 40.35 -35.73 19.38
C THR A 6 39.92 -37.01 20.11
N GLY A 7 40.34 -37.12 21.37
CA GLY A 7 40.01 -38.20 22.31
C GLY A 7 40.70 -37.88 23.63
N GLY A 8 39.99 -38.00 24.75
CA GLY A 8 40.36 -37.41 26.04
C GLY A 8 41.73 -37.77 26.60
N SER A 9 42.24 -36.83 27.41
CA SER A 9 43.29 -36.97 28.43
C SER A 9 44.63 -37.61 28.03
N SER A 10 45.58 -36.78 27.59
CA SER A 10 46.86 -36.59 28.29
C SER A 10 47.58 -35.39 27.66
N GLY A 11 48.15 -34.50 28.48
CA GLY A 11 48.89 -33.31 28.03
C GLY A 11 50.27 -33.63 27.45
N VAL A 12 50.39 -34.77 26.75
CA VAL A 12 51.65 -35.24 26.17
C VAL A 12 51.60 -35.03 24.66
N ASP A 13 52.42 -34.10 24.20
CA ASP A 13 52.61 -33.77 22.79
C ASP A 13 53.35 -34.92 22.09
N VAL A 14 52.63 -35.74 21.31
CA VAL A 14 53.22 -36.86 20.55
C VAL A 14 53.76 -36.33 19.21
N PRO A 15 55.09 -36.43 18.94
CA PRO A 15 55.65 -36.02 17.66
C PRO A 15 55.23 -36.99 16.54
N ILE A 16 54.55 -36.47 15.52
CA ILE A 16 54.02 -37.27 14.41
C ILE A 16 55.04 -37.46 13.28
N ALA A 17 55.89 -36.46 13.02
CA ALA A 17 56.93 -36.51 12.01
C ALA A 17 58.10 -35.61 12.42
N SER A 18 59.34 -36.01 12.08
CA SER A 18 60.54 -35.20 12.29
C SER A 18 60.99 -34.57 10.97
N LEU A 19 61.26 -33.27 10.97
CA LEU A 19 61.86 -32.57 9.83
C LEU A 19 63.38 -32.77 9.86
N ARG A 20 63.96 -33.28 8.79
CA ARG A 20 65.43 -33.51 8.71
C ARG A 20 66.16 -32.16 8.66
N ARG A 21 67.04 -31.88 9.63
CA ARG A 21 67.93 -30.71 9.63
C ARG A 21 69.12 -30.92 8.69
N VAL A 22 69.65 -29.81 8.15
CA VAL A 22 70.90 -29.80 7.39
C VAL A 22 72.05 -30.30 8.28
N GLY A 23 72.68 -31.41 7.89
CA GLY A 23 73.90 -31.95 8.51
C GLY A 23 74.97 -32.18 7.45
N GLN A 24 76.20 -31.73 7.73
CA GLN A 24 77.38 -31.97 6.89
C GLN A 24 77.55 -33.49 6.69
N GLN A 25 77.72 -33.95 5.44
CA GLN A 25 77.86 -35.36 5.00
C GLN A 25 76.60 -36.13 4.55
N ALA A 26 75.61 -35.46 3.97
CA ALA A 26 74.71 -36.12 3.01
C ALA A 26 74.63 -35.30 1.72
N GLN A 27 74.82 -35.93 0.55
CA GLN A 27 74.69 -35.33 -0.79
C GLN A 27 73.23 -34.97 -1.15
N THR A 28 72.42 -34.52 -0.18
CA THR A 28 71.04 -34.07 -0.39
C THR A 28 70.74 -32.90 0.54
N ASP A 29 70.44 -31.74 -0.05
CA ASP A 29 70.10 -30.51 0.67
C ASP A 29 68.81 -30.71 1.49
N GLY A 30 68.90 -30.57 2.82
CA GLY A 30 67.76 -30.51 3.73
C GLY A 30 66.87 -29.29 3.48
N ILE A 31 65.64 -29.26 4.02
CA ILE A 31 64.94 -27.97 4.16
C ILE A 31 65.83 -27.11 5.06
N GLY A 32 66.37 -26.03 4.50
CA GLY A 32 67.20 -25.06 5.22
C GLY A 32 66.52 -24.49 6.46
N SER A 33 67.26 -23.69 7.24
CA SER A 33 66.80 -23.13 8.52
C SER A 33 65.40 -22.49 8.42
N GLY A 34 64.44 -23.04 9.17
CA GLY A 34 63.16 -22.41 9.50
C GLY A 34 62.10 -22.43 8.38
N PRO A 35 61.20 -23.44 8.33
CA PRO A 35 60.05 -23.38 7.43
C PRO A 35 59.20 -22.14 7.70
N ARG A 36 58.77 -21.46 6.62
CA ARG A 36 58.02 -20.19 6.69
C ARG A 36 56.52 -20.37 6.52
N PHE A 37 56.10 -21.35 5.73
CA PHE A 37 54.69 -21.65 5.50
C PHE A 37 54.40 -23.12 5.77
N LEU A 38 53.21 -23.37 6.33
CA LEU A 38 52.67 -24.69 6.55
C LEU A 38 51.24 -24.70 6.03
N SER A 39 50.96 -25.55 5.05
CA SER A 39 49.61 -25.77 4.52
C SER A 39 49.16 -27.17 4.88
N TYR A 40 47.98 -27.31 5.46
CA TYR A 40 47.35 -28.59 5.76
C TYR A 40 46.23 -28.87 4.75
N ASN A 41 46.07 -30.12 4.33
CA ASN A 41 45.04 -30.50 3.36
C ASN A 41 43.68 -30.66 4.03
N MET A 42 42.87 -29.59 4.02
CA MET A 42 41.50 -29.62 4.56
C MET A 42 40.53 -30.45 3.71
N HIS A 43 40.89 -30.83 2.48
CA HIS A 43 40.01 -31.56 1.57
C HIS A 43 40.01 -33.07 1.77
N ASN A 44 41.01 -33.62 2.47
CA ASN A 44 41.17 -35.05 2.70
C ASN A 44 40.97 -35.41 4.18
N PRO A 45 39.80 -35.93 4.58
CA PRO A 45 39.53 -36.27 5.98
C PRO A 45 40.11 -37.63 6.41
N THR A 46 40.57 -38.47 5.48
CA THR A 46 41.05 -39.83 5.78
C THR A 46 42.56 -39.89 6.04
N GLU A 47 43.33 -38.99 5.44
CA GLU A 47 44.80 -38.93 5.58
C GLU A 47 45.27 -37.51 5.87
N GLY A 48 46.20 -37.36 6.80
CA GLY A 48 46.86 -36.11 7.11
C GLY A 48 47.92 -35.79 6.07
N ASN A 49 47.73 -34.71 5.31
CA ASN A 49 48.70 -34.25 4.32
C ASN A 49 49.14 -32.82 4.65
N ILE A 50 50.45 -32.60 4.74
CA ILE A 50 51.04 -31.30 5.06
C ILE A 50 52.08 -30.93 3.99
N LEU A 51 52.03 -29.69 3.53
CA LEU A 51 53.09 -29.05 2.75
C LEU A 51 53.85 -28.08 3.66
N VAL A 52 55.13 -28.37 3.84
CA VAL A 52 56.06 -27.48 4.56
C VAL A 52 56.89 -26.75 3.51
N CYS A 53 56.78 -25.42 3.47
CA CYS A 53 57.50 -24.60 2.49
C CYS A 53 58.51 -23.68 3.19
N SER A 54 59.71 -23.60 2.62
CA SER A 54 60.77 -22.69 3.03
C SER A 54 61.07 -21.70 1.91
N GLU A 55 61.35 -20.45 2.25
CA GLU A 55 61.75 -19.41 1.29
C GLU A 55 63.28 -19.34 1.10
N VAL A 56 64.04 -20.16 1.84
CA VAL A 56 65.51 -20.21 1.77
C VAL A 56 65.95 -20.80 0.42
N ASP A 57 67.08 -20.32 -0.13
CA ASP A 57 67.69 -20.78 -1.39
C ASP A 57 66.78 -20.70 -2.64
N GLY A 58 65.84 -19.76 -2.64
CA GLY A 58 64.92 -19.51 -3.76
C GLY A 58 63.67 -20.38 -3.76
N GLY A 59 63.38 -21.03 -2.63
CA GLY A 59 62.08 -21.62 -2.31
C GLY A 59 61.97 -23.12 -2.58
N CYS A 60 61.63 -23.89 -1.55
CA CYS A 60 61.44 -25.34 -1.61
C CYS A 60 60.23 -25.79 -0.78
N TYR A 61 59.66 -26.93 -1.13
CA TYR A 61 58.60 -27.58 -0.35
C TYR A 61 58.90 -29.06 -0.09
N GLU A 62 58.39 -29.56 1.03
CA GLU A 62 58.36 -30.97 1.41
C GLU A 62 56.91 -31.38 1.69
N LEU A 63 56.43 -32.39 0.97
CA LEU A 63 55.12 -33.01 1.16
C LEU A 63 55.28 -34.17 2.14
N ILE A 64 54.50 -34.11 3.22
CA ILE A 64 54.46 -35.13 4.27
C ILE A 64 53.03 -35.67 4.34
N THR A 65 52.88 -36.98 4.14
CA THR A 65 51.60 -37.70 4.28
C THR A 65 51.69 -38.68 5.45
N PHE A 66 50.66 -38.68 6.29
CA PHE A 66 50.55 -39.54 7.48
C PHE A 66 49.10 -39.97 7.71
N SER A 67 48.90 -41.10 8.39
CA SER A 67 47.55 -41.56 8.77
C SER A 67 47.05 -40.85 10.02
N LEU A 68 45.77 -40.48 10.04
CA LEU A 68 45.12 -39.81 11.18
C LEU A 68 44.66 -40.79 12.28
N THR A 69 44.50 -42.08 11.96
CA THR A 69 43.94 -43.10 12.87
C THR A 69 44.99 -43.85 13.69
N ASN A 70 46.26 -43.84 13.27
CA ASN A 70 47.34 -44.52 13.97
C ASN A 70 48.38 -43.53 14.50
N ALA A 71 48.42 -43.36 15.82
CA ALA A 71 49.39 -42.51 16.51
C ALA A 71 50.87 -42.98 16.40
N GLY A 72 51.14 -44.07 15.69
CA GLY A 72 52.47 -44.57 15.33
C GLY A 72 52.60 -45.04 13.88
N GLY A 73 51.74 -44.54 12.98
CA GLY A 73 51.68 -44.98 11.58
C GLY A 73 52.79 -44.41 10.68
N SER A 74 53.22 -45.22 9.70
CA SER A 74 54.20 -44.90 8.64
C SER A 74 53.98 -43.49 8.06
N VAL A 75 54.88 -42.57 8.38
CA VAL A 75 55.01 -41.28 7.69
C VAL A 75 55.75 -41.55 6.38
N THR A 76 55.19 -41.10 5.26
CA THR A 76 55.88 -41.21 3.97
C THR A 76 57.20 -40.42 3.99
N ASP A 77 58.28 -40.97 3.44
CA ASP A 77 59.53 -40.21 3.25
C ASP A 77 59.22 -38.93 2.44
N GLY A 78 59.53 -37.76 3.03
CA GLY A 78 59.06 -36.46 2.55
C GLY A 78 59.43 -36.20 1.09
N LYS A 79 58.42 -36.01 0.23
CA LYS A 79 58.65 -35.78 -1.21
C LYS A 79 58.91 -34.30 -1.47
N ARG A 80 60.03 -33.97 -2.13
CA ARG A 80 60.52 -32.58 -2.27
C ARG A 80 60.36 -32.00 -3.66
N GLY A 81 60.31 -30.68 -3.74
CA GLY A 81 60.43 -29.93 -4.98
C GLY A 81 60.73 -28.46 -4.75
N SER A 82 61.03 -27.74 -5.82
CA SER A 82 61.17 -26.28 -5.81
C SER A 82 59.79 -25.61 -5.93
N CYS A 83 59.61 -24.49 -5.22
CA CYS A 83 58.41 -23.65 -5.35
C CYS A 83 58.72 -22.20 -5.00
N LEU A 84 58.02 -21.27 -5.65
CA LEU A 84 58.02 -19.85 -5.30
C LEU A 84 56.82 -19.55 -4.39
N GLY A 85 57.07 -19.25 -3.12
CA GLY A 85 56.02 -19.02 -2.11
C GLY A 85 55.39 -20.31 -1.54
N PRO A 86 54.19 -20.23 -0.92
CA PRO A 86 53.52 -21.38 -0.35
C PRO A 86 52.91 -22.31 -1.41
N GLY A 87 53.05 -23.62 -1.20
CA GLY A 87 52.26 -24.64 -1.90
C GLY A 87 50.87 -24.80 -1.27
N VAL A 88 49.86 -25.04 -2.10
CA VAL A 88 48.44 -25.09 -1.68
C VAL A 88 47.76 -26.33 -2.22
N PHE A 89 46.91 -26.96 -1.40
CA PHE A 89 46.11 -28.10 -1.84
C PHE A 89 44.93 -27.64 -2.71
N LEU A 90 44.74 -28.29 -3.86
CA LEU A 90 43.62 -28.01 -4.77
C LEU A 90 42.43 -28.96 -4.55
N GLY A 91 42.58 -29.99 -3.73
CA GLY A 91 41.56 -31.01 -3.50
C GLY A 91 42.16 -32.20 -2.76
N ARG A 92 41.40 -33.30 -2.68
CA ARG A 92 41.81 -34.51 -1.93
C ARG A 92 43.23 -35.00 -2.25
N ASN A 93 43.54 -35.14 -3.54
CA ASN A 93 44.75 -35.84 -4.00
C ASN A 93 45.69 -34.96 -4.85
N ARG A 94 45.51 -33.63 -4.87
CA ARG A 94 46.26 -32.71 -5.73
C ARG A 94 46.65 -31.44 -5.00
N PHE A 95 47.84 -30.92 -5.30
CA PHE A 95 48.32 -29.63 -4.82
C PHE A 95 48.95 -28.83 -5.96
N ALA A 96 49.04 -27.51 -5.78
CA ALA A 96 49.64 -26.58 -6.71
C ALA A 96 50.84 -25.88 -6.08
N VAL A 97 51.88 -25.70 -6.89
CA VAL A 97 53.06 -24.91 -6.57
C VAL A 97 53.37 -23.97 -7.74
N LEU A 98 53.92 -22.80 -7.44
CA LEU A 98 54.38 -21.86 -8.45
C LEU A 98 55.83 -22.18 -8.82
N ASP A 99 56.11 -22.37 -10.11
CA ASP A 99 57.47 -22.65 -10.58
C ASP A 99 58.37 -21.41 -10.48
N ARG A 100 59.61 -21.59 -10.01
CA ARG A 100 60.59 -20.50 -9.80
C ARG A 100 61.01 -19.85 -11.11
N HIS A 101 61.22 -20.64 -12.16
CA HIS A 101 61.85 -20.15 -13.39
C HIS A 101 60.84 -19.57 -14.37
N LYS A 102 59.73 -20.27 -14.61
CA LYS A 102 58.72 -19.86 -15.59
C LYS A 102 57.52 -19.12 -15.00
N ARG A 103 57.41 -19.03 -13.67
CA ARG A 103 56.25 -18.49 -12.95
C ARG A 103 54.91 -19.12 -13.40
N GLU A 104 54.96 -20.39 -13.78
CA GLU A 104 53.80 -21.20 -14.15
C GLU A 104 53.24 -21.95 -12.94
N ILE A 105 51.93 -22.17 -12.93
CA ILE A 105 51.25 -22.97 -11.91
C ILE A 105 51.42 -24.45 -12.27
N VAL A 106 52.11 -25.20 -11.40
CA VAL A 106 52.36 -26.63 -11.56
C VAL A 106 51.47 -27.41 -10.61
N VAL A 107 50.57 -28.23 -11.17
CA VAL A 107 49.66 -29.09 -10.40
C VAL A 107 50.28 -30.47 -10.26
N LYS A 108 50.45 -30.94 -9.03
CA LYS A 108 51.04 -32.23 -8.69
C LYS A 108 50.06 -33.11 -7.93
N ASN A 109 50.20 -34.43 -8.06
CA ASN A 109 49.49 -35.40 -7.22
C ASN A 109 50.22 -35.60 -5.87
N LEU A 110 49.62 -36.33 -4.92
CA LEU A 110 50.29 -36.65 -3.64
C LEU A 110 51.55 -37.51 -3.81
N ASN A 111 51.77 -38.10 -4.99
CA ASN A 111 53.01 -38.77 -5.34
C ASN A 111 54.13 -37.85 -5.84
N ASN A 112 53.89 -36.54 -5.85
CA ASN A 112 54.80 -35.49 -6.34
C ASN A 112 55.03 -35.51 -7.87
N GLU A 113 54.19 -36.23 -8.62
CA GLU A 113 54.21 -36.29 -10.08
C GLU A 113 53.42 -35.11 -10.65
N THR A 114 53.93 -34.52 -11.73
CA THR A 114 53.30 -33.36 -12.38
C THR A 114 52.14 -33.81 -13.26
N THR A 115 50.94 -33.37 -12.92
CA THR A 115 49.71 -33.69 -13.66
C THR A 115 49.38 -32.65 -14.73
N LYS A 116 49.58 -31.36 -14.44
CA LYS A 116 49.24 -30.25 -15.35
C LYS A 116 50.14 -29.05 -15.11
N ARG A 117 50.50 -28.33 -16.17
CA ARG A 117 51.11 -27.00 -16.12
C ARG A 117 50.13 -25.98 -16.71
N VAL A 118 49.99 -24.84 -16.05
CA VAL A 118 49.06 -23.77 -16.43
C VAL A 118 49.80 -22.43 -16.32
N SER A 119 49.74 -21.62 -17.37
CA SER A 119 50.27 -20.26 -17.34
C SER A 119 49.44 -19.38 -16.39
N ALA A 120 50.11 -18.50 -15.65
CA ALA A 120 49.42 -17.53 -14.82
C ALA A 120 48.66 -16.51 -15.70
N PRO A 121 47.45 -16.07 -15.31
CA PRO A 121 46.64 -15.13 -16.08
C PRO A 121 47.19 -13.70 -16.09
N VAL A 122 48.06 -13.34 -15.14
CA VAL A 122 48.64 -12.00 -14.98
C VAL A 122 50.17 -12.11 -14.95
N PRO A 123 50.92 -11.18 -15.58
CA PRO A 123 52.38 -11.11 -15.43
C PRO A 123 52.76 -10.77 -13.98
N ASN A 124 53.95 -11.17 -13.53
CA ASN A 124 54.50 -10.85 -12.19
C ASN A 124 53.74 -11.46 -11.00
N VAL A 125 53.21 -12.68 -11.14
CA VAL A 125 52.75 -13.44 -9.97
C VAL A 125 53.95 -13.80 -9.10
N ASP A 126 53.85 -13.48 -7.81
CA ASP A 126 54.93 -13.66 -6.83
C ASP A 126 54.59 -14.72 -5.76
N CYS A 127 53.30 -15.01 -5.55
CA CYS A 127 52.86 -15.92 -4.49
C CYS A 127 51.48 -16.51 -4.80
N LEU A 128 51.24 -17.71 -4.28
CA LEU A 128 50.00 -18.46 -4.40
C LEU A 128 49.40 -18.70 -3.00
N TYR A 129 48.11 -18.45 -2.86
CA TYR A 129 47.32 -18.70 -1.64
C TYR A 129 46.12 -19.59 -1.95
N ASP A 130 45.54 -20.17 -0.90
CA ASP A 130 44.32 -20.97 -1.00
C ASP A 130 43.16 -20.13 -1.57
N GLY A 131 42.37 -20.74 -2.45
CA GLY A 131 41.15 -20.17 -3.03
C GLY A 131 39.87 -20.60 -2.31
N GLY A 132 39.98 -21.31 -1.18
CA GLY A 132 38.88 -21.64 -0.26
C GLY A 132 37.95 -22.76 -0.75
N ALA A 133 38.02 -23.10 -2.04
CA ALA A 133 37.29 -24.20 -2.64
C ALA A 133 38.20 -25.06 -3.53
N SER A 134 37.86 -26.34 -3.64
CA SER A 134 38.59 -27.30 -4.48
C SER A 134 38.76 -26.76 -5.90
N GLY A 135 40.01 -26.72 -6.38
CA GLY A 135 40.40 -26.28 -7.72
C GLY A 135 40.59 -24.77 -7.91
N ARG A 136 40.39 -23.94 -6.87
CA ARG A 136 40.60 -22.49 -6.92
C ARG A 136 41.85 -22.07 -6.14
N ILE A 137 42.51 -21.02 -6.60
CA ILE A 137 43.69 -20.41 -5.96
C ILE A 137 43.60 -18.90 -6.03
N ILE A 138 44.19 -18.21 -5.06
CA ILE A 138 44.42 -16.77 -5.11
C ILE A 138 45.87 -16.51 -5.49
N LEU A 139 46.08 -15.76 -6.56
CA LEU A 139 47.40 -15.33 -7.02
C LEU A 139 47.65 -13.91 -6.55
N ARG A 140 48.83 -13.65 -5.99
CA ARG A 140 49.30 -12.30 -5.66
C ARG A 140 50.16 -11.79 -6.81
N ALA A 141 49.75 -10.68 -7.43
CA ALA A 141 50.51 -9.95 -8.44
C ALA A 141 50.57 -8.48 -8.03
N ASP A 142 51.75 -8.00 -7.61
CA ASP A 142 51.96 -6.66 -7.07
C ASP A 142 50.95 -6.29 -5.95
N ASP A 143 50.09 -5.29 -6.19
CA ASP A 143 49.03 -4.83 -5.28
C ASP A 143 47.64 -5.41 -5.64
N ARG A 144 47.60 -6.58 -6.28
CA ARG A 144 46.36 -7.24 -6.71
C ARG A 144 46.29 -8.70 -6.28
N ALA A 145 45.11 -9.11 -5.86
CA ALA A 145 44.70 -10.50 -5.63
C ALA A 145 43.84 -10.96 -6.81
N VAL A 146 44.19 -12.09 -7.42
CA VAL A 146 43.45 -12.66 -8.55
C VAL A 146 42.97 -14.05 -8.18
N LEU A 147 41.66 -14.26 -8.10
CA LEU A 147 41.05 -15.56 -7.86
C LEU A 147 40.97 -16.32 -9.19
N PHE A 148 41.67 -17.45 -9.28
CA PHE A 148 41.84 -18.22 -10.50
C PHE A 148 41.41 -19.68 -10.33
N GLU A 149 40.66 -20.19 -11.31
CA GLU A 149 40.20 -21.58 -11.35
C GLU A 149 41.08 -22.41 -12.29
N VAL A 150 41.87 -23.33 -11.72
CA VAL A 150 42.97 -24.01 -12.42
C VAL A 150 42.47 -25.03 -13.46
N GLN A 151 41.29 -25.60 -13.23
CA GLN A 151 40.69 -26.59 -14.15
C GLN A 151 40.19 -25.91 -15.43
N SER A 152 39.32 -24.91 -15.29
CA SER A 152 38.69 -24.15 -16.36
C SER A 152 39.58 -23.05 -16.96
N ARG A 153 40.72 -22.74 -16.32
CA ARG A 153 41.65 -21.66 -16.69
C ARG A 153 40.99 -20.28 -16.75
N ARG A 154 40.02 -20.03 -15.87
CA ARG A 154 39.25 -18.79 -15.83
C ARG A 154 39.61 -17.96 -14.61
N VAL A 155 39.73 -16.65 -14.79
CA VAL A 155 39.76 -15.67 -13.70
C VAL A 155 38.34 -15.45 -13.21
N ILE A 156 38.09 -15.72 -11.94
CA ILE A 156 36.76 -15.55 -11.31
C ILE A 156 36.58 -14.11 -10.84
N GLY A 157 37.62 -13.52 -10.25
CA GLY A 157 37.56 -12.16 -9.72
C GLY A 157 38.96 -11.60 -9.45
N GLU A 158 39.05 -10.28 -9.46
CA GLU A 158 40.28 -9.52 -9.20
C GLU A 158 39.99 -8.42 -8.20
N LEU A 159 40.89 -8.24 -7.23
CA LEU A 159 40.74 -7.29 -6.14
C LEU A 159 42.06 -6.57 -5.87
N THR A 160 42.00 -5.24 -5.74
CA THR A 160 43.17 -4.44 -5.39
C THR A 160 43.39 -4.51 -3.88
N ALA A 161 44.53 -5.04 -3.45
CA ALA A 161 44.90 -5.18 -2.05
C ALA A 161 46.41 -4.99 -1.88
N PRO A 162 46.86 -3.94 -1.15
CA PRO A 162 48.28 -3.59 -1.13
C PRO A 162 49.10 -4.54 -0.26
N LYS A 163 50.17 -5.12 -0.82
CA LYS A 163 51.14 -5.97 -0.10
C LYS A 163 50.50 -7.05 0.77
N ILE A 164 49.76 -7.96 0.14
CA ILE A 164 49.11 -9.10 0.80
C ILE A 164 50.18 -10.00 1.46
N LYS A 165 50.05 -10.21 2.76
CA LYS A 165 50.90 -11.11 3.54
C LYS A 165 50.30 -12.50 3.66
N ASN A 166 49.01 -12.57 3.97
CA ASN A 166 48.30 -13.81 4.22
C ASN A 166 46.82 -13.68 3.85
N VAL A 167 46.20 -14.82 3.58
CA VAL A 167 44.80 -14.97 3.18
C VAL A 167 44.14 -15.95 4.12
N VAL A 168 43.03 -15.54 4.74
CA VAL A 168 42.31 -16.38 5.72
C VAL A 168 40.86 -16.52 5.28
N TRP A 169 40.49 -17.73 4.88
CA TRP A 169 39.11 -18.08 4.54
C TRP A 169 38.27 -18.33 5.78
N SER A 170 36.99 -17.99 5.70
CA SER A 170 36.01 -18.41 6.69
C SER A 170 35.83 -19.94 6.64
N PRO A 171 35.51 -20.59 7.77
CA PRO A 171 35.34 -22.06 7.83
C PRO A 171 34.32 -22.63 6.83
N ASP A 172 33.31 -21.85 6.46
CA ASP A 172 32.28 -22.19 5.47
C ASP A 172 32.69 -21.89 4.01
N GLY A 173 33.86 -21.26 3.80
CA GLY A 173 34.34 -20.82 2.49
C GLY A 173 33.51 -19.70 1.85
N SER A 174 32.66 -19.00 2.62
CA SER A 174 31.80 -17.93 2.10
C SER A 174 32.51 -16.58 1.96
N LYS A 175 33.51 -16.30 2.81
CA LYS A 175 34.24 -15.04 2.89
C LYS A 175 35.74 -15.26 3.01
N VAL A 176 36.50 -14.26 2.59
CA VAL A 176 37.96 -14.25 2.67
C VAL A 176 38.45 -12.93 3.25
N ALA A 177 39.43 -13.00 4.15
CA ALA A 177 40.13 -11.84 4.67
C ALA A 177 41.56 -11.81 4.12
N LEU A 178 41.87 -10.78 3.33
CA LEU A 178 43.20 -10.47 2.83
C LEU A 178 43.94 -9.58 3.85
N LEU A 179 44.95 -10.14 4.50
CA LEU A 179 45.77 -9.44 5.48
C LEU A 179 46.90 -8.68 4.79
N CYS A 180 46.79 -7.36 4.75
CA CYS A 180 47.77 -6.44 4.18
C CYS A 180 48.81 -5.98 5.22
N LYS A 181 49.70 -5.05 4.84
CA LYS A 181 50.67 -4.50 5.80
C LYS A 181 50.00 -3.78 6.97
N TYR A 182 49.08 -2.89 6.64
CA TYR A 182 48.37 -1.97 7.54
C TYR A 182 46.85 -2.06 7.35
N GLY A 183 46.33 -3.08 6.68
CA GLY A 183 44.90 -3.16 6.43
C GLY A 183 44.39 -4.58 6.32
N VAL A 184 43.07 -4.72 6.46
CA VAL A 184 42.33 -5.95 6.21
C VAL A 184 41.31 -5.65 5.12
N VAL A 185 41.33 -6.44 4.06
CA VAL A 185 40.29 -6.38 3.03
C VAL A 185 39.46 -7.65 3.14
N ILE A 186 38.15 -7.52 3.38
CA ILE A 186 37.23 -8.65 3.39
C ILE A 186 36.52 -8.69 2.04
N ALA A 187 36.48 -9.88 1.44
CA ALA A 187 35.78 -10.15 0.21
C ALA A 187 34.90 -11.40 0.31
N ASN A 188 33.96 -11.55 -0.61
CA ASN A 188 33.14 -12.76 -0.72
C ASN A 188 33.89 -13.90 -1.46
N ARG A 189 33.22 -15.04 -1.64
CA ARG A 189 33.77 -16.21 -2.33
C ARG A 189 34.18 -15.97 -3.79
N GLN A 190 33.67 -14.92 -4.42
CA GLN A 190 33.97 -14.51 -5.79
C GLN A 190 35.06 -13.42 -5.85
N LEU A 191 35.61 -13.03 -4.70
CA LEU A 191 36.60 -11.96 -4.54
C LEU A 191 36.04 -10.54 -4.76
N GLU A 192 34.73 -10.34 -4.62
CA GLU A 192 34.13 -9.01 -4.58
C GLU A 192 34.34 -8.37 -3.21
N GLN A 193 34.79 -7.12 -3.18
CA GLN A 193 35.11 -6.41 -1.94
C GLN A 193 33.86 -6.13 -1.11
N LEU A 194 33.82 -6.64 0.13
CA LEU A 194 32.77 -6.31 1.11
C LEU A 194 33.17 -5.08 1.92
N CYS A 195 34.40 -5.07 2.46
CA CYS A 195 34.92 -3.92 3.19
C CYS A 195 36.46 -3.87 3.12
N SER A 196 37.00 -2.67 3.31
CA SER A 196 38.45 -2.44 3.43
C SER A 196 38.70 -1.54 4.64
N ILE A 197 39.59 -1.98 5.52
CA ILE A 197 39.94 -1.28 6.76
C ILE A 197 41.43 -1.03 6.77
N SER A 198 41.79 0.21 7.08
CA SER A 198 43.16 0.64 7.34
C SER A 198 43.38 0.88 8.82
N ASP A 199 44.51 0.42 9.34
CA ASP A 199 44.98 0.62 10.71
C ASP A 199 46.35 1.30 10.69
N THR A 200 46.65 2.12 11.69
CA THR A 200 47.95 2.82 11.79
C THR A 200 49.07 1.86 12.19
N VAL A 201 48.73 0.79 12.91
CA VAL A 201 49.68 -0.21 13.42
C VAL A 201 49.71 -1.43 12.50
N ARG A 202 50.90 -2.01 12.31
CA ARG A 202 51.09 -3.21 11.47
C ARG A 202 50.33 -4.41 12.01
N ILE A 203 49.50 -5.00 11.14
CA ILE A 203 48.73 -6.22 11.43
C ILE A 203 49.65 -7.45 11.40
N LYS A 204 49.45 -8.33 12.39
CA LYS A 204 50.25 -9.55 12.58
C LYS A 204 49.54 -10.80 12.08
N SER A 205 48.30 -11.00 12.48
CA SER A 205 47.48 -12.18 12.13
C SER A 205 46.01 -11.89 12.33
N GLY A 206 45.14 -12.76 11.84
CA GLY A 206 43.71 -12.72 12.13
C GLY A 206 43.05 -14.06 11.87
N ALA A 207 41.89 -14.26 12.48
CA ALA A 207 41.10 -15.48 12.39
C ALA A 207 39.60 -15.16 12.43
N TRP A 208 38.82 -15.97 11.73
CA TRP A 208 37.36 -15.95 11.80
C TRP A 208 36.85 -16.66 13.06
N ASP A 209 35.71 -16.22 13.58
CA ASP A 209 34.98 -16.92 14.62
C ASP A 209 34.39 -18.24 14.08
N VAL A 210 34.76 -19.36 14.70
CA VAL A 210 34.42 -20.73 14.29
C VAL A 210 33.40 -21.37 15.25
N SER A 211 32.65 -20.56 16.01
CA SER A 211 31.67 -21.08 16.96
C SER A 211 30.44 -21.69 16.25
N PRO A 212 30.11 -22.98 16.50
CA PRO A 212 29.04 -23.69 15.79
C PRO A 212 27.62 -23.37 16.32
N THR A 213 27.48 -22.99 17.59
CA THR A 213 26.20 -22.61 18.24
C THR A 213 26.37 -21.29 19.00
N GLY A 214 25.42 -20.37 18.86
CA GLY A 214 25.50 -19.01 19.43
C GLY A 214 26.61 -18.12 18.84
N GLY A 215 27.19 -18.55 17.71
CA GLY A 215 28.28 -17.87 17.03
C GLY A 215 27.86 -16.76 16.09
N THR A 216 28.84 -16.05 15.53
CA THR A 216 28.60 -14.95 14.57
C THR A 216 28.44 -15.41 13.12
N ASN A 217 28.24 -16.71 12.86
CA ASN A 217 28.17 -17.32 11.52
C ASN A 217 29.34 -16.90 10.61
N SER A 218 30.56 -16.91 11.15
CA SER A 218 31.77 -16.44 10.44
C SER A 218 31.66 -15.00 9.91
N ASN A 219 30.88 -14.13 10.55
CA ASN A 219 30.79 -12.70 10.23
C ASN A 219 31.63 -11.83 11.17
N LEU A 220 32.36 -12.43 12.09
CA LEU A 220 33.31 -11.72 12.95
C LEU A 220 34.74 -12.12 12.57
N PHE A 221 35.51 -11.15 12.10
CA PHE A 221 36.94 -11.31 11.88
C PHE A 221 37.71 -10.61 13.00
N VAL A 222 38.52 -11.35 13.73
CA VAL A 222 39.38 -10.81 14.79
C VAL A 222 40.81 -10.78 14.30
N TYR A 223 41.46 -9.63 14.41
CA TYR A 223 42.85 -9.45 14.02
C TYR A 223 43.68 -8.83 15.14
N THR A 224 44.97 -9.17 15.14
CA THR A 224 45.92 -8.72 16.14
C THR A 224 46.92 -7.76 15.53
N THR A 225 47.15 -6.67 16.25
CA THR A 225 48.21 -5.68 15.97
C THR A 225 49.35 -5.88 16.96
N LEU A 226 50.27 -4.91 17.06
CA LEU A 226 51.31 -4.94 18.09
C LEU A 226 50.76 -4.80 19.51
N HIS A 227 49.71 -4.00 19.69
CA HIS A 227 49.22 -3.56 20.99
C HIS A 227 47.74 -3.85 21.24
N HIS A 228 46.97 -4.26 20.22
CA HIS A 228 45.53 -4.43 20.36
C HIS A 228 45.04 -5.68 19.63
N VAL A 229 44.05 -6.33 20.24
CA VAL A 229 43.09 -7.22 19.58
C VAL A 229 41.93 -6.36 19.11
N LYS A 230 41.68 -6.38 17.81
CA LYS A 230 40.61 -5.63 17.17
C LYS A 230 39.68 -6.58 16.42
N TYR A 231 38.45 -6.14 16.21
CA TYR A 231 37.51 -6.84 15.34
C TYR A 231 37.16 -6.01 14.12
N CYS A 232 36.73 -6.73 13.09
CA CYS A 232 36.19 -6.21 11.86
C CYS A 232 34.95 -7.03 11.49
N LEU A 233 33.88 -6.33 11.13
CA LEU A 233 32.68 -6.93 10.54
C LEU A 233 32.70 -6.71 9.02
N PRO A 234 32.10 -7.61 8.23
CA PRO A 234 31.89 -7.42 6.78
C PRO A 234 31.12 -6.15 6.42
N THR A 235 30.41 -5.54 7.38
CA THR A 235 29.73 -4.25 7.24
C THR A 235 30.68 -3.04 7.24
N GLY A 236 31.97 -3.26 7.50
CA GLY A 236 32.98 -2.21 7.62
C GLY A 236 33.13 -1.64 9.04
N ASP A 237 32.30 -2.06 9.99
CA ASP A 237 32.42 -1.61 11.38
C ASP A 237 33.63 -2.27 12.07
N THR A 238 34.35 -1.47 12.86
CA THR A 238 35.54 -1.90 13.60
C THR A 238 35.48 -1.46 15.05
N GLY A 239 36.23 -2.16 15.91
CA GLY A 239 36.41 -1.77 17.29
C GLY A 239 37.59 -2.47 17.95
N THR A 240 38.01 -1.95 19.10
CA THR A 240 39.08 -2.53 19.91
C THR A 240 38.47 -3.41 21.00
N ILE A 241 38.84 -4.69 21.03
CA ILE A 241 38.38 -5.66 22.03
C ILE A 241 39.22 -5.53 23.31
N ARG A 242 40.55 -5.55 23.14
CA ARG A 242 41.49 -5.64 24.26
C ARG A 242 42.86 -5.10 23.88
N THR A 243 43.52 -4.45 24.83
CA THR A 243 44.92 -4.03 24.73
C THR A 243 45.85 -5.18 25.16
N LEU A 244 46.98 -5.33 24.48
CA LEU A 244 47.97 -6.39 24.64
C LEU A 244 49.31 -5.79 25.05
N ASP A 245 49.95 -6.41 26.04
CA ASP A 245 51.32 -6.04 26.45
C ASP A 245 52.36 -6.59 25.47
N ASN A 246 52.13 -7.80 24.96
CA ASN A 246 53.00 -8.51 24.03
C ASN A 246 52.23 -8.91 22.76
N PRO A 247 52.87 -8.88 21.58
CA PRO A 247 52.21 -9.25 20.34
C PRO A 247 51.97 -10.76 20.27
N ILE A 248 50.72 -11.10 19.98
CA ILE A 248 50.26 -12.49 19.83
C ILE A 248 49.80 -12.73 18.38
N TYR A 249 49.85 -13.99 17.96
CA TYR A 249 49.42 -14.44 16.65
C TYR A 249 48.12 -15.24 16.78
N ALA A 250 46.99 -14.66 16.37
CA ALA A 250 45.69 -15.31 16.37
C ALA A 250 45.66 -16.49 15.39
N THR A 251 45.23 -17.65 15.88
CA THR A 251 45.08 -18.88 15.08
C THR A 251 43.61 -19.25 14.91
N ARG A 252 42.80 -19.16 15.98
CA ARG A 252 41.38 -19.49 15.95
C ARG A 252 40.62 -18.69 17.00
N VAL A 253 39.39 -18.31 16.67
CA VAL A 253 38.44 -17.72 17.62
C VAL A 253 37.28 -18.67 17.83
N VAL A 254 36.91 -18.92 19.08
CA VAL A 254 35.71 -19.69 19.44
C VAL A 254 34.97 -18.93 20.53
N LYS A 255 33.81 -18.35 20.17
CA LYS A 255 32.96 -17.57 21.08
C LYS A 255 33.72 -16.41 21.72
N ASP A 256 34.08 -16.52 23.00
CA ASP A 256 34.76 -15.50 23.80
C ASP A 256 36.21 -15.91 24.15
N SER A 257 36.76 -16.88 23.42
CA SER A 257 38.12 -17.39 23.60
C SER A 257 38.92 -17.26 22.32
N LEU A 258 40.02 -16.51 22.38
CA LEU A 258 41.03 -16.37 21.33
C LEU A 258 42.17 -17.35 21.58
N PHE A 259 42.36 -18.30 20.65
CA PHE A 259 43.52 -19.16 20.60
C PHE A 259 44.62 -18.46 19.80
N CYS A 260 45.81 -18.36 20.39
CA CYS A 260 46.92 -17.62 19.80
C CYS A 260 48.28 -18.22 20.16
N LEU A 261 49.29 -17.87 19.38
CA LEU A 261 50.69 -18.18 19.64
C LEU A 261 51.41 -16.93 20.12
N ASP A 262 52.27 -17.06 21.14
CA ASP A 262 53.19 -15.99 21.52
C ASP A 262 54.45 -15.98 20.63
N ARG A 263 55.36 -15.03 20.87
CA ARG A 263 56.63 -14.95 20.12
C ARG A 263 57.54 -16.17 20.31
N GLU A 264 57.34 -16.95 21.36
CA GLU A 264 58.10 -18.15 21.69
C GLU A 264 57.43 -19.42 21.13
N ALA A 265 56.43 -19.25 20.26
CA ALA A 265 55.64 -20.31 19.66
C ALA A 265 54.84 -21.18 20.67
N ARG A 266 54.58 -20.66 21.88
CA ARG A 266 53.72 -21.33 22.86
C ARG A 266 52.25 -20.99 22.61
N SER A 267 51.41 -22.01 22.68
CA SER A 267 49.95 -21.87 22.58
C SER A 267 49.38 -21.23 23.84
N ARG A 268 48.59 -20.16 23.67
CA ARG A 268 47.89 -19.44 24.74
C ARG A 268 46.43 -19.23 24.38
N VAL A 269 45.56 -19.26 25.39
CA VAL A 269 44.14 -18.95 25.28
C VAL A 269 43.85 -17.67 26.05
N ILE A 270 43.26 -16.69 25.38
CA ILE A 270 42.92 -15.39 25.95
C ILE A 270 41.41 -15.20 25.85
N SER A 271 40.73 -14.93 26.96
CA SER A 271 39.31 -14.55 26.94
C SER A 271 39.14 -13.18 26.26
N ILE A 272 38.14 -13.00 25.42
CA ILE A 272 37.83 -11.76 24.69
C ILE A 272 36.36 -11.39 24.89
N ASP A 273 36.07 -10.09 25.04
CA ASP A 273 34.69 -9.59 25.07
C ASP A 273 34.25 -9.21 23.65
N THR A 274 33.28 -9.93 23.11
CA THR A 274 32.76 -9.71 21.76
C THR A 274 31.34 -9.14 21.75
N THR A 275 30.83 -8.70 22.90
CA THR A 275 29.46 -8.16 23.06
C THR A 275 29.16 -7.00 22.12
N GLU A 276 30.08 -6.02 22.01
CA GLU A 276 29.92 -4.88 21.09
C GLU A 276 29.83 -5.31 19.62
N ALA A 277 30.69 -6.24 19.21
CA ALA A 277 30.72 -6.75 17.85
C ALA A 277 29.44 -7.54 17.53
N ARG A 278 28.96 -8.36 18.46
CA ARG A 278 27.69 -9.09 18.34
C ARG A 278 26.49 -8.14 18.30
N PHE A 279 26.50 -7.06 19.09
CA PHE A 279 25.47 -6.03 19.07
C PHE A 279 25.39 -5.34 17.69
N LYS A 280 26.53 -4.87 17.17
CA LYS A 280 26.58 -4.23 15.84
C LYS A 280 26.19 -5.20 14.73
N LEU A 281 26.60 -6.46 14.84
CA LEU A 281 26.20 -7.51 13.90
C LEU A 281 24.70 -7.82 13.97
N ALA A 282 24.11 -7.87 15.16
CA ALA A 282 22.68 -8.10 15.35
C ALA A 282 21.84 -6.94 14.77
N LEU A 283 22.32 -5.70 14.94
CA LEU A 283 21.72 -4.51 14.33
C LEU A 283 21.81 -4.57 12.79
N ALA A 284 22.96 -4.91 12.23
CA ALA A 284 23.14 -5.06 10.79
C ALA A 284 22.24 -6.16 10.19
N ASN A 285 22.05 -7.25 10.92
CA ASN A 285 21.17 -8.35 10.54
C ASN A 285 19.69 -8.09 10.88
N LYS A 286 19.33 -6.89 11.37
CA LYS A 286 17.96 -6.49 11.75
C LYS A 286 17.31 -7.43 12.78
N LYS A 287 18.10 -8.03 13.68
CA LYS A 287 17.62 -8.93 14.75
C LYS A 287 17.27 -8.14 16.01
N TYR A 288 16.18 -7.39 15.98
CA TYR A 288 15.84 -6.44 17.04
C TYR A 288 15.54 -7.08 18.40
N GLY A 289 14.94 -8.29 18.45
CA GLY A 289 14.69 -8.99 19.72
C GLY A 289 15.97 -9.33 20.48
N GLN A 290 16.98 -9.84 19.77
CA GLN A 290 18.30 -10.12 20.34
C GLN A 290 19.01 -8.84 20.79
N VAL A 291 18.87 -7.75 20.02
CA VAL A 291 19.39 -6.43 20.40
C VAL A 291 18.74 -6.01 21.71
N MET A 292 17.42 -6.07 21.86
CA MET A 292 16.73 -5.65 23.07
C MET A 292 17.08 -6.50 24.30
N HIS A 293 17.22 -7.81 24.14
CA HIS A 293 17.71 -8.69 25.21
C HIS A 293 19.14 -8.29 25.64
N MET A 294 20.03 -8.02 24.69
CA MET A 294 21.37 -7.52 24.97
C MET A 294 21.33 -6.14 25.66
N VAL A 295 20.36 -5.29 25.34
CA VAL A 295 20.21 -3.97 25.96
C VAL A 295 19.74 -4.05 27.41
N LYS A 296 18.79 -4.93 27.71
CA LYS A 296 18.27 -5.11 29.07
C LYS A 296 19.28 -5.79 30.00
N HIS A 297 20.04 -6.76 29.49
CA HIS A 297 20.87 -7.65 30.32
C HIS A 297 22.38 -7.45 30.19
N SER A 298 22.87 -6.84 29.10
CA SER A 298 24.32 -6.63 28.91
C SER A 298 24.73 -5.23 29.35
N ARG A 299 25.96 -5.11 29.86
CA ARG A 299 26.57 -3.84 30.29
C ARG A 299 27.01 -2.96 29.11
N LEU A 300 26.18 -2.87 28.07
CA LEU A 300 26.40 -2.06 26.86
C LEU A 300 25.91 -0.62 27.13
N CYS A 301 26.54 0.06 28.09
CA CYS A 301 26.06 1.34 28.59
C CYS A 301 27.12 2.42 28.36
N GLY A 302 27.15 3.00 27.16
CA GLY A 302 28.03 4.13 26.86
C GLY A 302 27.44 5.10 25.86
N ARG A 303 27.75 6.40 26.00
CA ARG A 303 27.42 7.47 25.03
C ARG A 303 27.84 7.10 23.59
N ALA A 304 28.88 6.27 23.45
CA ALA A 304 29.38 5.78 22.16
C ALA A 304 28.36 4.90 21.41
N ILE A 305 27.56 4.08 22.10
CA ILE A 305 26.54 3.23 21.47
C ILE A 305 25.34 4.07 21.03
N VAL A 306 24.92 5.04 21.84
CA VAL A 306 23.85 6.00 21.49
C VAL A 306 24.25 6.81 20.25
N ALA A 307 25.49 7.33 20.22
CA ALA A 307 26.02 8.06 19.07
C ALA A 307 26.11 7.15 17.82
N TYR A 308 26.52 5.89 17.99
CA TYR A 308 26.55 4.92 16.89
C TYR A 308 25.14 4.67 16.33
N LEU A 309 24.14 4.43 17.18
CA LEU A 309 22.74 4.22 16.77
C LEU A 309 22.17 5.44 16.06
N GLN A 310 22.46 6.66 16.53
CA GLN A 310 22.08 7.91 15.86
C GLN A 310 22.73 8.02 14.48
N SER A 311 24.04 7.76 14.37
CA SER A 311 24.77 7.85 13.10
C SER A 311 24.31 6.81 12.06
N LYS A 312 23.83 5.65 12.52
CA LYS A 312 23.32 4.58 11.65
C LYS A 312 21.83 4.72 11.34
N GLY A 313 21.16 5.76 11.87
CA GLY A 313 19.75 6.04 11.58
C GLY A 313 18.75 5.20 12.38
N PHE A 314 19.14 4.70 13.56
CA PHE A 314 18.25 3.97 14.48
C PHE A 314 18.02 4.75 15.79
N PRO A 315 17.47 5.98 15.75
CA PRO A 315 17.28 6.80 16.94
C PRO A 315 16.17 6.26 17.87
N GLU A 316 15.22 5.48 17.35
CA GLU A 316 14.15 4.84 18.12
C GLU A 316 14.70 3.82 19.12
N VAL A 317 15.62 2.95 18.66
CA VAL A 317 16.30 1.98 19.52
C VAL A 317 17.09 2.70 20.60
N ALA A 318 17.72 3.83 20.26
CA ALA A 318 18.47 4.66 21.21
C ALA A 318 17.57 5.29 22.29
N LEU A 319 16.28 5.50 22.04
CA LEU A 319 15.35 6.11 23.00
C LEU A 319 15.23 5.26 24.28
N HIS A 320 15.30 3.94 24.16
CA HIS A 320 15.29 3.02 25.30
C HIS A 320 16.59 3.04 26.13
N PHE A 321 17.70 3.54 25.59
CA PHE A 321 18.98 3.63 26.32
C PHE A 321 19.09 4.89 27.18
N VAL A 322 18.32 5.93 26.86
CA VAL A 322 18.48 7.25 27.47
C VAL A 322 17.48 7.43 28.62
N ARG A 323 18.03 7.50 29.84
CA ARG A 323 17.27 7.79 31.07
C ARG A 323 17.17 9.27 31.41
N ASP A 324 18.07 10.09 30.89
CA ASP A 324 18.07 11.54 31.11
C ASP A 324 16.91 12.20 30.33
N PRO A 325 15.95 12.89 30.99
CA PRO A 325 14.77 13.47 30.33
C PRO A 325 15.10 14.47 29.23
N GLN A 326 16.20 15.22 29.36
CA GLN A 326 16.57 16.23 28.37
C GLN A 326 17.14 15.61 27.08
N THR A 327 18.02 14.62 27.22
CA THR A 327 18.55 13.87 26.09
C THR A 327 17.45 13.01 25.44
N ARG A 328 16.55 12.45 26.26
CA ARG A 328 15.39 11.67 25.81
C ARG A 328 14.42 12.53 25.00
N PHE A 329 14.13 13.76 25.44
CA PHE A 329 13.30 14.71 24.72
C PHE A 329 13.85 15.03 23.32
N ARG A 330 15.12 15.41 23.22
CA ARG A 330 15.75 15.71 21.91
C ARG A 330 15.78 14.50 20.98
N LEU A 331 16.01 13.32 21.54
CA LEU A 331 15.99 12.08 20.78
C LEU A 331 14.58 11.76 20.29
N ALA A 332 13.56 11.91 21.14
CA ALA A 332 12.17 11.70 20.77
C ALA A 332 11.71 12.67 19.66
N LEU A 333 12.11 13.94 19.73
CA LEU A 333 11.89 14.91 18.65
C LEU A 333 12.57 14.48 17.34
N ALA A 334 13.81 13.99 17.41
CA ALA A 334 14.53 13.50 16.23
C ALA A 334 13.89 12.24 15.63
N CYS A 335 13.29 11.37 16.46
CA CYS A 335 12.50 10.22 16.01
C CYS A 335 11.11 10.61 15.48
N GLY A 336 10.65 11.83 15.74
CA GLY A 336 9.27 12.23 15.50
C GLY A 336 8.25 11.54 16.41
N ASN A 337 8.66 10.89 17.50
CA ASN A 337 7.74 10.28 18.45
C ASN A 337 7.22 11.34 19.44
N ILE A 338 6.05 11.90 19.12
CA ILE A 338 5.43 12.99 19.88
C ILE A 338 4.96 12.56 21.28
N GLU A 339 4.52 11.32 21.46
CA GLU A 339 4.04 10.80 22.74
C GLU A 339 5.19 10.73 23.75
N ALA A 340 6.31 10.09 23.38
CA ALA A 340 7.49 10.03 24.23
C ALA A 340 8.13 11.41 24.45
N ALA A 341 8.07 12.31 23.46
CA ALA A 341 8.52 13.69 23.61
C ALA A 341 7.64 14.46 24.60
N MET A 342 6.33 14.24 24.57
CA MET A 342 5.36 14.84 25.50
C MET A 342 5.60 14.38 26.93
N GLU A 343 5.73 13.08 27.18
CA GLU A 343 6.06 12.53 28.51
C GLU A 343 7.38 13.11 29.06
N SER A 344 8.39 13.25 28.20
CA SER A 344 9.68 13.84 28.55
C SER A 344 9.55 15.33 28.85
N ALA A 345 8.72 16.06 28.11
CA ALA A 345 8.43 17.48 28.35
C ALA A 345 7.69 17.69 29.69
N PHE A 346 6.72 16.84 30.04
CA PHE A 346 6.07 16.85 31.35
C PHE A 346 7.06 16.57 32.49
N SER A 347 7.93 15.57 32.31
CA SER A 347 8.95 15.24 33.30
C SER A 347 9.93 16.41 33.51
N LEU A 348 10.32 17.08 32.42
CA LEU A 348 11.18 18.27 32.48
C LEU A 348 10.50 19.45 33.17
N GLU A 349 9.21 19.69 32.92
CA GLU A 349 8.44 20.74 33.59
C GLU A 349 8.33 20.48 35.10
N GLN A 350 8.09 19.23 35.52
CA GLN A 350 8.06 18.86 36.94
C GLN A 350 9.41 19.07 37.63
N LEU A 351 10.52 18.81 36.94
CA LEU A 351 11.87 18.93 37.48
C LEU A 351 12.40 20.38 37.52
N GLN A 352 12.01 21.22 36.57
CA GLN A 352 12.59 22.57 36.39
C GLN A 352 11.63 23.72 36.76
N GLY A 353 10.38 23.42 37.14
CA GLY A 353 9.38 24.45 37.45
C GLY A 353 9.00 25.30 36.22
N ALA A 354 8.22 26.36 36.45
CA ALA A 354 7.72 27.26 35.41
C ALA A 354 8.78 28.26 34.87
N ASP A 355 10.04 27.84 34.82
CA ASP A 355 11.15 28.65 34.30
C ASP A 355 11.09 28.79 32.77
N GLY A 356 11.69 29.86 32.25
CA GLY A 356 11.70 30.18 30.81
C GLY A 356 12.18 29.04 29.90
N LYS A 357 13.08 28.18 30.39
CA LYS A 357 13.59 27.01 29.64
C LYS A 357 12.53 25.94 29.39
N SER A 358 11.54 25.80 30.28
CA SER A 358 10.41 24.88 30.08
C SER A 358 9.52 25.35 28.91
N ARG A 359 9.39 26.67 28.72
CA ARG A 359 8.62 27.24 27.59
C ARG A 359 9.26 26.97 26.24
N ASP A 360 10.60 26.94 26.18
CA ASP A 360 11.33 26.63 24.96
C ASP A 360 11.10 25.16 24.54
N VAL A 361 11.09 24.23 25.49
CA VAL A 361 10.77 22.80 25.27
C VAL A 361 9.38 22.63 24.66
N TRP A 362 8.36 23.33 25.19
CA TRP A 362 7.01 23.33 24.60
C TRP A 362 6.97 24.00 23.22
N GLY A 363 7.81 25.01 22.97
CA GLY A 363 7.95 25.64 21.65
C GLY A 363 8.54 24.69 20.61
N GLU A 364 9.59 23.94 20.96
CA GLU A 364 10.21 22.92 20.10
C GLU A 364 9.23 21.78 19.82
N LEU A 365 8.54 21.27 20.84
CA LEU A 365 7.51 20.23 20.70
C LEU A 365 6.36 20.70 19.81
N GLY A 366 5.86 21.93 20.02
CA GLY A 366 4.78 22.49 19.21
C GLY A 366 5.17 22.67 17.74
N SER A 367 6.43 23.00 17.44
CA SER A 367 6.92 23.14 16.07
C SER A 367 7.02 21.79 15.35
N GLU A 368 7.48 20.77 16.06
CA GLU A 368 7.58 19.40 15.56
C GLU A 368 6.19 18.74 15.39
N ALA A 369 5.30 18.92 16.37
CA ALA A 369 3.92 18.44 16.29
C ALA A 369 3.14 19.12 15.14
N LEU A 370 3.40 20.40 14.89
CA LEU A 370 2.82 21.12 13.74
C LEU A 370 3.33 20.55 12.41
N ARG A 371 4.62 20.19 12.31
CA ARG A 371 5.19 19.54 11.13
C ARG A 371 4.51 18.20 10.82
N GLN A 372 4.08 17.48 11.85
CA GLN A 372 3.40 16.18 11.72
C GLN A 372 1.88 16.30 11.57
N GLY A 373 1.30 17.49 11.74
CA GLY A 373 -0.15 17.70 11.66
C GLY A 373 -0.92 17.23 12.90
N ASN A 374 -0.27 17.07 14.06
CA ASN A 374 -0.92 16.77 15.33
C ASN A 374 -1.32 18.07 16.04
N HIS A 375 -2.49 18.62 15.67
CA HIS A 375 -2.92 19.93 16.15
C HIS A 375 -3.29 19.95 17.64
N GLN A 376 -3.67 18.81 18.23
CA GLN A 376 -4.00 18.72 19.67
C GLN A 376 -2.77 18.99 20.55
N VAL A 377 -1.63 18.43 20.18
CA VAL A 377 -0.36 18.66 20.89
C VAL A 377 0.14 20.09 20.66
N VAL A 378 -0.08 20.65 19.47
CA VAL A 378 0.20 22.06 19.16
C VAL A 378 -0.64 22.98 20.04
N GLU A 379 -1.94 22.73 20.15
CA GLU A 379 -2.86 23.47 21.03
C GLU A 379 -2.35 23.47 22.48
N MET A 380 -2.04 22.29 23.02
CA MET A 380 -1.51 22.16 24.38
C MET A 380 -0.18 22.91 24.56
N SER A 381 0.72 22.81 23.57
CA SER A 381 2.01 23.48 23.58
C SER A 381 1.86 25.00 23.57
N TYR A 382 0.95 25.55 22.76
CA TYR A 382 0.66 26.99 22.71
C TYR A 382 -0.04 27.51 23.97
N GLN A 383 -0.93 26.72 24.59
CA GLN A 383 -1.53 27.06 25.88
C GLN A 383 -0.47 27.17 26.99
N ARG A 384 0.46 26.20 27.07
CA ARG A 384 1.54 26.18 28.07
C ARG A 384 2.58 27.28 27.82
N LYS A 385 2.88 27.55 26.55
CA LYS A 385 3.73 28.69 26.13
C LYS A 385 3.04 30.05 26.35
N LYS A 386 1.71 30.08 26.47
CA LYS A 386 0.85 31.28 26.51
C LYS A 386 0.89 32.11 25.22
N ASP A 387 0.97 31.43 24.09
CA ASP A 387 1.00 32.03 22.74
C ASP A 387 -0.42 32.09 22.15
N PHE A 388 -1.18 33.10 22.57
CA PHE A 388 -2.62 33.18 22.33
C PHE A 388 -2.97 33.56 20.89
N ASP A 389 -2.14 34.35 20.21
CA ASP A 389 -2.37 34.76 18.82
C ASP A 389 -2.31 33.56 17.87
N ARG A 390 -1.28 32.70 18.05
CA ARG A 390 -1.16 31.45 17.31
C ARG A 390 -2.29 30.47 17.61
N LEU A 391 -2.81 30.50 18.84
CA LEU A 391 -3.92 29.66 19.26
C LEU A 391 -5.25 30.10 18.60
N SER A 392 -5.53 31.41 18.55
CA SER A 392 -6.66 31.97 17.83
C SER A 392 -6.61 31.64 16.33
N PHE A 393 -5.43 31.73 15.72
CA PHE A 393 -5.24 31.34 14.32
C PHE A 393 -5.45 29.83 14.10
N LEU A 394 -4.97 28.98 15.03
CA LEU A 394 -5.19 27.53 14.97
C LEU A 394 -6.69 27.19 15.01
N TYR A 395 -7.48 27.82 15.89
CA TYR A 395 -8.92 27.57 15.97
C TYR A 395 -9.69 28.04 14.73
N MET A 396 -9.25 29.12 14.09
CA MET A 396 -9.77 29.52 12.79
C MET A 396 -9.50 28.46 11.72
N LEU A 397 -8.27 27.92 11.67
CA LEU A 397 -7.89 26.88 10.70
C LEU A 397 -8.63 25.56 10.92
N THR A 398 -8.85 25.15 12.17
CA THR A 398 -9.61 23.92 12.48
C THR A 398 -11.12 24.10 12.33
N GLY A 399 -11.60 25.34 12.31
CA GLY A 399 -13.02 25.68 12.27
C GLY A 399 -13.73 25.53 13.62
N ASP A 400 -13.00 25.51 14.74
CA ASP A 400 -13.55 25.41 16.10
C ASP A 400 -14.00 26.79 16.62
N ASN A 401 -15.24 27.15 16.28
CA ASN A 401 -15.85 28.41 16.70
C ASN A 401 -16.11 28.49 18.21
N GLU A 402 -16.27 27.36 18.91
CA GLU A 402 -16.54 27.36 20.35
C GLU A 402 -15.29 27.75 21.14
N LYS A 403 -14.14 27.17 20.79
CA LYS A 403 -12.85 27.54 21.40
C LYS A 403 -12.45 28.96 21.05
N LEU A 404 -12.73 29.43 19.83
CA LEU A 404 -12.49 30.82 19.44
C LEU A 404 -13.38 31.81 20.22
N ARG A 405 -14.64 31.46 20.52
CA ARG A 405 -15.48 32.25 21.46
C ARG A 405 -14.94 32.25 22.89
N LYS A 406 -14.35 31.14 23.37
CA LYS A 406 -13.66 31.10 24.67
C LYS A 406 -12.44 32.03 24.67
N MET A 407 -11.69 32.07 23.57
CA MET A 407 -10.55 32.99 23.39
C MET A 407 -10.97 34.47 23.44
N LEU A 408 -12.13 34.81 22.87
CA LEU A 408 -12.72 36.14 23.00
C LEU A 408 -12.97 36.53 24.47
N LYS A 409 -13.53 35.61 25.27
CA LYS A 409 -13.75 35.82 26.71
C LYS A 409 -12.44 35.95 27.50
N ILE A 410 -11.44 35.13 27.17
CA ILE A 410 -10.10 35.18 27.80
C ILE A 410 -9.43 36.52 27.49
N SER A 411 -9.52 37.01 26.25
CA SER A 411 -8.99 38.32 25.84
C SER A 411 -9.68 39.45 26.60
N ASN A 412 -10.99 39.34 26.83
CA ASN A 412 -11.76 40.29 27.63
C ASN A 412 -11.32 40.28 29.11
N MET A 413 -11.14 39.11 29.72
CA MET A 413 -10.65 38.99 31.11
C MET A 413 -9.23 39.54 31.30
N ARG A 414 -8.41 39.49 30.25
CA ARG A 414 -7.03 40.02 30.24
C ARG A 414 -6.95 41.50 29.87
N ASN A 415 -8.06 42.15 29.55
CA ASN A 415 -8.11 43.52 28.99
C ASN A 415 -7.26 43.70 27.72
N ASP A 416 -7.16 42.67 26.89
CA ASP A 416 -6.47 42.73 25.59
C ASP A 416 -7.45 43.17 24.49
N ILE A 417 -7.47 44.49 24.22
CA ILE A 417 -8.36 45.13 23.24
C ILE A 417 -8.10 44.60 21.83
N MET A 418 -6.83 44.40 21.47
CA MET A 418 -6.44 43.96 20.13
C MET A 418 -6.76 42.48 19.90
N GLY A 419 -6.47 41.63 20.90
CA GLY A 419 -6.88 40.22 20.88
C GLY A 419 -8.40 40.05 20.82
N ARG A 420 -9.15 40.91 21.52
CA ARG A 420 -10.64 40.89 21.47
C ARG A 420 -11.16 41.27 20.09
N TYR A 421 -10.62 42.33 19.47
CA TYR A 421 -11.00 42.72 18.11
C TYR A 421 -10.63 41.65 17.08
N HIS A 422 -9.43 41.07 17.19
CA HIS A 422 -8.97 40.01 16.28
C HIS A 422 -9.86 38.77 16.35
N ASN A 423 -10.17 38.28 17.55
CA ASN A 423 -11.06 37.13 17.74
C ASN A 423 -12.50 37.41 17.23
N ALA A 424 -13.01 38.62 17.43
CA ALA A 424 -14.32 39.02 16.93
C ALA A 424 -14.35 39.07 15.38
N LEU A 425 -13.25 39.53 14.76
CA LEU A 425 -13.07 39.51 13.31
C LEU A 425 -13.03 38.08 12.76
N LEU A 426 -12.27 37.19 13.41
CA LEU A 426 -12.17 35.78 13.01
C LEU A 426 -13.49 35.01 13.15
N LEU A 427 -14.36 35.40 14.09
CA LEU A 427 -15.71 34.85 14.27
C LEU A 427 -16.75 35.46 13.32
N GLY A 428 -16.44 36.59 12.67
CA GLY A 428 -17.41 37.38 11.91
C GLY A 428 -18.44 38.11 12.80
N ASP A 429 -18.18 38.25 14.10
CA ASP A 429 -19.09 38.91 15.03
C ASP A 429 -19.01 40.44 14.87
N ALA A 430 -20.02 41.02 14.22
CA ALA A 430 -20.10 42.46 13.98
C ALA A 430 -20.42 43.27 15.25
N ALA A 431 -21.26 42.74 16.13
CA ALA A 431 -21.71 43.44 17.33
C ALA A 431 -20.55 43.61 18.33
N GLU A 432 -19.75 42.55 18.54
CA GLU A 432 -18.57 42.63 19.39
C GLU A 432 -17.49 43.53 18.79
N ARG A 433 -17.30 43.56 17.46
CA ARG A 433 -16.36 44.50 16.82
C ARG A 433 -16.75 45.95 17.09
N VAL A 434 -18.03 46.30 16.95
CA VAL A 434 -18.54 47.65 17.24
C VAL A 434 -18.38 47.98 18.73
N ALA A 435 -18.68 47.04 19.63
CA ALA A 435 -18.52 47.24 21.07
C ALA A 435 -17.05 47.47 21.48
N VAL A 436 -16.10 46.77 20.86
CA VAL A 436 -14.66 46.98 21.09
C VAL A 436 -14.21 48.35 20.57
N LEU A 437 -14.68 48.76 19.40
CA LEU A 437 -14.38 50.08 18.84
C LEU A 437 -14.94 51.21 19.70
N GLU A 438 -16.17 51.06 20.21
CA GLU A 438 -16.80 51.98 21.16
C GLU A 438 -16.00 52.06 22.48
N ALA A 439 -15.63 50.90 23.06
CA ALA A 439 -14.81 50.84 24.27
C ALA A 439 -13.39 51.42 24.08
N SER A 440 -12.85 51.39 22.86
CA SER A 440 -11.56 52.00 22.52
C SER A 440 -11.62 53.51 22.27
N GLY A 441 -12.82 54.11 22.27
CA GLY A 441 -13.04 55.54 21.97
C GLY A 441 -13.10 55.89 20.48
N ASN A 442 -13.02 54.91 19.58
CA ASN A 442 -13.08 55.11 18.12
C ASN A 442 -14.52 55.15 17.61
N LEU A 443 -15.31 56.11 18.11
CA LEU A 443 -16.74 56.26 17.81
C LEU A 443 -17.05 56.39 16.30
N PRO A 444 -16.29 57.16 15.50
CA PRO A 444 -16.57 57.29 14.07
C PRO A 444 -16.44 55.96 13.30
N LEU A 445 -15.46 55.11 13.67
CA LEU A 445 -15.26 53.81 13.04
C LEU A 445 -16.30 52.79 13.51
N ALA A 446 -16.71 52.86 14.79
CA ALA A 446 -17.81 52.08 15.34
C ALA A 446 -19.13 52.39 14.62
N TYR A 447 -19.43 53.67 14.37
CA TYR A 447 -20.60 54.13 13.62
C TYR A 447 -20.62 53.61 12.17
N ILE A 448 -19.50 53.76 11.45
CA ILE A 448 -19.37 53.23 10.08
C ILE A 448 -19.54 51.71 10.06
N SER A 449 -18.93 51.00 11.01
CA SER A 449 -19.04 49.54 11.08
C SER A 449 -20.45 49.07 11.45
N ALA A 450 -21.19 49.82 12.27
CA ALA A 450 -22.57 49.51 12.61
C ALA A 450 -23.50 49.68 11.40
N ASN A 451 -23.39 50.80 10.68
CA ASN A 451 -24.17 51.05 9.45
C ASN A 451 -23.87 50.04 8.33
N LEU A 452 -22.59 49.68 8.12
CA LEU A 452 -22.20 48.69 7.11
C LEU A 452 -22.64 47.26 7.44
N HIS A 453 -22.97 46.98 8.70
CA HIS A 453 -23.41 45.66 9.16
C HIS A 453 -24.92 45.59 9.46
N GLY A 454 -25.69 46.66 9.20
CA GLY A 454 -27.13 46.72 9.43
C GLY A 454 -27.52 46.74 10.92
N LEU A 455 -26.66 47.27 11.79
CA LEU A 455 -26.91 47.43 13.23
C LEU A 455 -27.45 48.83 13.53
N ASP A 456 -28.65 49.12 13.05
CA ASP A 456 -29.23 50.47 13.02
C ASP A 456 -29.44 51.06 14.42
N GLU A 457 -29.94 50.28 15.38
CA GLU A 457 -30.13 50.71 16.77
C GLU A 457 -28.81 51.12 17.47
N VAL A 458 -27.74 50.38 17.19
CA VAL A 458 -26.41 50.66 17.74
C VAL A 458 -25.78 51.86 17.05
N ALA A 459 -26.00 52.00 15.75
CA ALA A 459 -25.54 53.16 14.99
C ALA A 459 -26.21 54.45 15.46
N GLU A 460 -27.51 54.45 15.72
CA GLU A 460 -28.24 55.59 16.29
C GLU A 460 -27.71 55.97 17.68
N ARG A 461 -27.45 54.98 18.55
CA ARG A 461 -26.84 55.23 19.86
C ARG A 461 -25.46 55.89 19.74
N ILE A 462 -24.61 55.39 18.85
CA ILE A 462 -23.26 55.93 18.63
C ILE A 462 -23.32 57.33 17.99
N LYS A 463 -24.29 57.58 17.11
CA LYS A 463 -24.53 58.89 16.50
C LYS A 463 -24.79 59.96 17.57
N VAL A 464 -25.68 59.68 18.52
CA VAL A 464 -25.96 60.57 19.66
C VAL A 464 -24.71 60.80 20.51
N ALA A 465 -23.91 59.76 20.74
CA ALA A 465 -22.67 59.86 21.49
C ALA A 465 -21.60 60.74 20.79
N ILE A 466 -21.50 60.68 19.45
CA ILE A 466 -20.61 61.52 18.65
C ILE A 466 -21.05 62.99 18.67
N GLU A 467 -22.34 63.25 18.49
CA GLU A 467 -22.92 64.61 18.51
C GLU A 467 -22.76 65.28 19.89
N THR A 468 -22.80 64.49 20.97
CA THR A 468 -22.57 64.96 22.35
C THR A 468 -21.11 65.30 22.63
N GLN A 469 -20.16 64.76 21.87
CA GLN A 469 -18.70 64.97 22.02
C GLN A 469 -18.12 65.97 21.01
N GLU A 470 -18.94 66.89 20.46
CA GLU A 470 -18.55 67.88 19.44
C GLU A 470 -18.04 67.28 18.11
N GLY A 471 -18.33 66.01 17.82
CA GLY A 471 -18.03 65.38 16.53
C GLY A 471 -19.15 65.57 15.51
N SER A 472 -18.81 65.81 14.24
CA SER A 472 -19.79 65.82 13.14
C SER A 472 -19.92 64.43 12.51
N VAL A 473 -21.15 63.97 12.35
CA VAL A 473 -21.52 62.70 11.70
C VAL A 473 -21.69 62.89 10.18
N GLU A 474 -21.87 64.14 9.73
CA GLU A 474 -22.11 64.50 8.33
C GLU A 474 -20.88 64.22 7.45
N GLY A 475 -21.07 63.43 6.39
CA GLY A 475 -20.00 63.09 5.42
C GLY A 475 -19.12 61.89 5.77
N LEU A 476 -19.35 61.18 6.89
CA LEU A 476 -18.58 59.98 7.25
C LEU A 476 -18.88 58.77 6.34
N MET A 477 -20.14 58.61 5.92
CA MET A 477 -20.52 57.53 4.99
C MET A 477 -20.17 57.85 3.53
N GLU A 478 -20.18 59.12 3.12
CA GLU A 478 -19.74 59.54 1.77
C GLU A 478 -18.26 59.26 1.50
N LYS A 479 -17.44 59.19 2.56
CA LYS A 479 -16.02 58.81 2.47
C LYS A 479 -15.80 57.32 2.28
N VAL A 480 -16.84 56.49 2.40
CA VAL A 480 -16.76 55.04 2.19
C VAL A 480 -17.28 54.72 0.79
N PRO A 481 -16.45 54.18 -0.12
CA PRO A 481 -16.90 53.83 -1.48
C PRO A 481 -17.85 52.62 -1.43
N VAL A 482 -19.15 52.87 -1.31
CA VAL A 482 -20.21 51.87 -1.41
C VAL A 482 -20.51 51.61 -2.90
N GLY A 483 -20.50 50.35 -3.34
CA GLY A 483 -20.92 49.96 -4.70
C GLY A 483 -19.82 49.70 -5.75
N THR A 484 -18.54 49.77 -5.41
CA THR A 484 -17.45 49.25 -6.29
C THR A 484 -17.13 47.79 -5.95
N LYS A 485 -16.42 47.05 -6.83
CA LYS A 485 -15.90 45.69 -6.55
C LYS A 485 -15.04 45.59 -5.26
N LYS A 486 -14.69 46.72 -4.62
CA LYS A 486 -13.95 46.87 -3.36
C LYS A 486 -14.77 47.51 -2.22
N GLY A 487 -16.08 47.69 -2.37
CA GLY A 487 -16.96 48.29 -1.37
C GLY A 487 -17.65 47.26 -0.48
N GLY A 488 -17.70 47.53 0.82
CA GLY A 488 -18.72 47.10 1.79
C GLY A 488 -19.16 45.63 1.85
N ARG A 489 -18.37 44.65 1.39
CA ARG A 489 -18.75 43.24 1.52
C ARG A 489 -18.49 42.78 2.96
N LEU A 490 -19.51 42.18 3.59
CA LEU A 490 -19.35 41.56 4.90
C LEU A 490 -18.22 40.53 4.84
N LEU A 491 -17.13 40.79 5.57
CA LEU A 491 -16.07 39.83 5.79
C LEU A 491 -16.62 38.76 6.73
N GLN A 492 -17.28 37.77 6.13
CA GLN A 492 -17.60 36.54 6.84
C GLN A 492 -16.40 35.60 6.75
N PRO A 493 -15.98 34.98 7.88
CA PRO A 493 -15.03 33.90 7.80
C PRO A 493 -15.62 32.79 6.92
N PRO A 494 -14.80 32.11 6.10
CA PRO A 494 -15.28 31.00 5.29
C PRO A 494 -15.91 29.95 6.19
N THR A 495 -17.11 29.49 5.85
CA THR A 495 -17.77 28.43 6.60
C THR A 495 -16.91 27.16 6.52
N PRO A 496 -16.42 26.61 7.65
CA PRO A 496 -15.56 25.44 7.61
C PRO A 496 -16.36 24.23 7.09
N ILE A 497 -16.03 23.79 5.88
CA ILE A 497 -16.62 22.61 5.24
C ILE A 497 -16.17 21.33 5.95
N VAL A 498 -14.94 21.34 6.50
CA VAL A 498 -14.33 20.22 7.22
C VAL A 498 -13.85 20.73 8.58
N ARG A 499 -14.36 20.14 9.66
CA ARG A 499 -13.81 20.33 11.01
C ARG A 499 -12.67 19.34 11.18
N ALA A 500 -11.44 19.80 11.00
CA ALA A 500 -10.27 18.93 10.89
C ALA A 500 -9.95 18.24 12.22
N SER A 501 -9.81 16.91 12.19
CA SER A 501 -9.15 16.12 13.23
C SER A 501 -7.62 16.11 13.03
N ASN A 502 -6.87 15.44 13.90
CA ASN A 502 -5.43 15.26 13.67
C ASN A 502 -5.23 14.63 12.29
N TRP A 503 -4.20 15.06 11.57
CA TRP A 503 -3.92 14.45 10.29
C TRP A 503 -3.69 12.94 10.48
N PRO A 504 -4.25 12.10 9.59
CA PRO A 504 -4.09 10.66 9.70
C PRO A 504 -2.59 10.37 9.58
N THR A 505 -2.00 9.95 10.69
CA THR A 505 -0.64 9.42 10.68
C THR A 505 -0.68 8.08 9.99
N LEU A 506 0.25 7.83 9.07
CA LEU A 506 0.52 6.48 8.61
C LEU A 506 0.76 5.63 9.86
N GLU A 507 -0.03 4.57 10.03
CA GLU A 507 0.27 3.56 11.04
C GLU A 507 1.60 2.90 10.64
N ILE A 508 2.69 3.51 11.06
CA ILE A 508 3.96 2.85 11.17
C ILE A 508 3.66 1.75 12.18
N LYS A 509 3.61 0.49 11.71
CA LYS A 509 3.51 -0.68 12.58
C LYS A 509 4.41 -0.39 13.76
N LYS A 510 3.82 -0.28 14.97
CA LYS A 510 4.57 -0.11 16.21
C LYS A 510 5.76 -1.03 16.07
N THR A 511 6.97 -0.45 16.08
CA THR A 511 8.15 -1.24 15.74
C THR A 511 8.08 -2.49 16.60
N THR A 512 8.32 -3.65 15.98
CA THR A 512 8.26 -4.99 16.57
C THR A 512 9.00 -5.11 17.92
N LEU A 513 9.75 -4.09 18.32
CA LEU A 513 10.41 -3.90 19.59
C LEU A 513 9.49 -3.79 20.83
N GLU A 514 8.36 -3.08 20.75
CA GLU A 514 7.48 -2.91 21.93
C GLU A 514 6.68 -4.19 22.23
N ASP A 515 6.13 -4.83 21.18
CA ASP A 515 5.42 -6.11 21.30
C ASP A 515 6.36 -7.25 21.75
N LEU A 516 7.62 -7.28 21.28
CA LEU A 516 8.62 -8.24 21.76
C LEU A 516 9.04 -7.99 23.20
N SER A 517 8.87 -6.78 23.72
CA SER A 517 9.19 -6.47 25.12
C SER A 517 8.07 -6.87 26.09
N ALA A 518 6.83 -6.95 25.59
CA ALA A 518 5.65 -7.39 26.33
C ALA A 518 5.45 -8.91 26.29
N ALA A 519 5.86 -9.57 25.20
CA ALA A 519 5.82 -11.03 25.07
C ALA A 519 6.82 -11.77 26.00
N ASP A 520 7.91 -11.11 26.39
CA ASP A 520 9.01 -11.69 27.18
C ASP A 520 8.73 -11.75 28.71
N ALA A 521 7.51 -11.42 29.14
CA ALA A 521 7.09 -11.58 30.53
C ALA A 521 6.46 -12.95 30.82
N GLY A 522 6.30 -13.81 29.80
CA GLY A 522 5.53 -15.05 29.88
C GLY A 522 6.27 -16.36 29.62
N ASP A 523 7.35 -16.40 28.84
CA ASP A 523 7.89 -17.67 28.35
C ASP A 523 9.36 -17.88 28.73
N GLU A 524 9.57 -18.79 29.69
CA GLU A 524 10.86 -19.45 29.88
C GLU A 524 11.20 -20.31 28.65
N TYR A 525 12.46 -20.22 28.22
CA TYR A 525 13.03 -20.91 27.09
C TYR A 525 12.84 -22.44 27.15
N GLU A 526 12.05 -23.01 26.23
CA GLU A 526 12.19 -24.41 25.83
C GLU A 526 12.83 -24.52 24.44
N GLU A 527 13.79 -25.43 24.37
CA GLU A 527 14.73 -25.67 23.27
C GLU A 527 14.01 -26.34 22.08
N GLU A 528 14.08 -25.71 20.91
CA GLU A 528 13.53 -26.23 19.66
C GLU A 528 14.31 -27.47 19.19
N SER A 529 13.61 -28.61 19.08
CA SER A 529 14.06 -29.78 18.31
C SER A 529 13.13 -29.99 17.12
N ALA A 530 13.71 -30.01 15.92
CA ALA A 530 13.03 -30.27 14.65
C ALA A 530 13.09 -31.78 14.28
N PRO A 531 12.50 -32.25 13.16
CA PRO A 531 11.13 -32.09 12.66
C PRO A 531 10.50 -33.47 12.28
N ALA A 532 9.18 -33.58 12.08
CA ALA A 532 8.58 -34.70 11.34
C ALA A 532 7.20 -34.37 10.73
N ALA A 533 6.88 -35.12 9.67
CA ALA A 533 5.89 -34.86 8.64
C ALA A 533 4.41 -35.13 9.01
N ALA A 534 3.53 -34.45 8.25
CA ALA A 534 2.23 -34.86 7.70
C ALA A 534 1.22 -35.60 8.61
N ALA A 535 0.05 -34.99 8.81
CA ALA A 535 -1.25 -35.64 8.61
C ALA A 535 -2.40 -34.62 8.58
N ASP A 536 -3.18 -34.74 7.52
CA ASP A 536 -4.56 -34.29 7.36
C ASP A 536 -5.46 -34.85 8.49
N THR A 537 -6.29 -33.99 9.10
CA THR A 537 -7.59 -34.37 9.67
C THR A 537 -8.52 -33.16 9.65
N GLY A 538 -9.60 -33.25 8.87
CA GLY A 538 -10.72 -32.32 8.95
C GLY A 538 -11.68 -32.66 10.09
N ALA A 539 -12.35 -31.64 10.64
CA ALA A 539 -13.72 -31.69 11.18
C ALA A 539 -14.22 -30.29 11.62
N SER A 540 -15.03 -29.69 10.75
CA SER A 540 -16.39 -29.17 11.02
C SER A 540 -16.80 -28.60 12.40
N ALA A 541 -17.34 -27.38 12.31
CA ALA A 541 -18.54 -26.82 12.97
C ALA A 541 -18.46 -26.23 14.39
N GLY A 542 -19.06 -25.03 14.52
CA GLY A 542 -19.48 -24.48 15.81
C GLY A 542 -19.78 -22.99 15.73
N ALA A 543 -21.05 -22.65 15.54
CA ALA A 543 -21.62 -21.31 15.47
C ALA A 543 -21.41 -20.47 16.75
N ALA A 544 -21.31 -19.15 16.60
CA ALA A 544 -21.63 -18.20 17.66
C ALA A 544 -22.45 -17.04 17.08
N ALA A 545 -23.66 -16.93 17.60
CA ALA A 545 -24.73 -16.02 17.23
C ALA A 545 -24.39 -14.56 17.54
N TRP A 546 -24.91 -13.65 16.72
CA TRP A 546 -24.92 -12.21 16.98
C TRP A 546 -26.30 -11.88 17.52
N ASP A 547 -26.33 -11.44 18.77
CA ASP A 547 -27.53 -11.10 19.52
C ASP A 547 -27.96 -9.65 19.24
N ASP A 548 -29.27 -9.48 19.19
CA ASP A 548 -30.03 -8.25 18.94
C ASP A 548 -29.95 -7.28 20.14
N ASP A 549 -29.84 -5.98 19.87
CA ASP A 549 -30.48 -4.97 20.73
C ASP A 549 -30.84 -3.72 19.93
N PHE A 550 -32.08 -3.68 19.44
CA PHE A 550 -32.74 -2.48 18.91
C PHE A 550 -34.03 -2.26 19.70
N GLY A 551 -33.94 -1.41 20.73
CA GLY A 551 -35.08 -0.78 21.40
C GLY A 551 -35.44 0.55 20.73
N MET A 552 -36.53 0.54 19.98
CA MET A 552 -37.23 1.71 19.43
C MET A 552 -38.12 2.32 20.51
N GLU A 553 -38.17 3.65 20.60
CA GLU A 553 -39.38 4.35 21.00
C GLU A 553 -39.54 5.66 20.22
N ASP A 554 -40.77 5.84 19.77
CA ASP A 554 -41.32 6.73 18.77
C ASP A 554 -41.87 8.03 19.41
N ALA A 555 -42.22 8.97 18.54
CA ALA A 555 -43.15 10.11 18.67
C ALA A 555 -42.48 11.43 18.28
N GLY A 556 -42.99 12.23 17.34
CA GLY A 556 -44.24 12.15 16.60
C GLY A 556 -44.66 13.57 16.18
N ALA A 557 -45.38 13.63 15.05
CA ALA A 557 -46.20 14.74 14.53
C ALA A 557 -45.47 16.04 14.10
N GLY A 558 -45.81 16.71 13.01
CA GLY A 558 -46.91 16.55 12.06
C GLY A 558 -47.25 17.90 11.41
N ILE A 559 -47.84 17.84 10.21
CA ILE A 559 -48.70 18.87 9.56
C ILE A 559 -47.93 20.11 9.03
N GLY A 560 -48.08 20.61 7.80
CA GLY A 560 -49.05 20.41 6.72
C GLY A 560 -49.37 21.77 6.05
N GLY A 561 -49.76 21.76 4.78
CA GLY A 561 -50.63 22.77 4.17
C GLY A 561 -49.99 23.93 3.39
N ASP A 562 -49.95 23.76 2.07
CA ASP A 562 -50.70 24.53 1.06
C ASP A 562 -50.51 26.05 0.80
N ASP A 563 -50.38 26.29 -0.52
CA ASP A 563 -51.02 27.29 -1.37
C ASP A 563 -50.41 28.70 -1.63
N ASP A 564 -50.24 28.89 -2.95
CA ASP A 564 -50.71 30.01 -3.81
C ASP A 564 -49.75 31.12 -4.28
N PHE A 565 -49.63 31.18 -5.63
CA PHE A 565 -49.79 32.34 -6.55
C PHE A 565 -48.92 33.60 -6.32
N ASP A 566 -48.45 34.38 -7.29
CA ASP A 566 -48.87 34.64 -8.66
C ASP A 566 -47.78 35.42 -9.45
N LEU A 567 -47.97 35.38 -10.77
CA LEU A 567 -47.49 36.10 -11.96
C LEU A 567 -46.77 37.48 -11.91
N GLY A 568 -46.03 37.71 -13.01
CA GLY A 568 -45.69 39.01 -13.62
C GLY A 568 -44.28 38.98 -14.24
N ASP A 569 -44.07 38.56 -15.48
CA ASP A 569 -44.37 39.19 -16.80
C ASP A 569 -43.57 40.48 -17.08
N ASP A 570 -43.28 40.67 -18.39
CA ASP A 570 -42.62 41.80 -19.09
C ASP A 570 -41.32 41.43 -19.84
N ASP A 571 -41.51 40.67 -20.93
CA ASP A 571 -41.49 41.13 -22.34
C ASP A 571 -40.28 41.90 -22.95
N MET A 572 -40.14 41.68 -24.28
CA MET A 572 -39.41 42.44 -25.32
C MET A 572 -37.89 42.19 -25.44
N GLY A 573 -37.27 41.94 -26.61
CA GLY A 573 -37.64 41.97 -28.02
C GLY A 573 -36.35 41.75 -28.86
N TRP A 574 -36.24 40.68 -29.68
CA TRP A 574 -36.35 40.63 -31.16
C TRP A 574 -35.27 41.31 -32.03
N GLY A 575 -34.79 40.56 -33.04
CA GLY A 575 -33.97 40.99 -34.20
C GLY A 575 -32.90 39.93 -34.50
N ASP A 576 -33.17 38.82 -35.19
CA ASP A 576 -33.55 38.60 -36.61
C ASP A 576 -32.55 39.15 -37.64
N ASP A 577 -32.24 38.26 -38.60
CA ASP A 577 -31.76 38.47 -39.99
C ASP A 577 -30.75 37.40 -40.45
N LEU A 578 -31.35 36.24 -40.74
CA LEU A 578 -31.29 35.42 -41.96
C LEU A 578 -30.29 35.76 -43.10
N ASP A 579 -29.83 34.66 -43.73
CA ASP A 579 -29.45 34.46 -45.14
C ASP A 579 -28.02 34.74 -45.66
N GLY A 580 -27.46 33.73 -46.35
CA GLY A 580 -26.28 33.89 -47.19
C GLY A 580 -25.63 32.59 -47.69
N LEU A 581 -26.35 31.82 -48.51
CA LEU A 581 -25.87 30.68 -49.32
C LEU A 581 -24.59 30.98 -50.12
N GLY A 582 -23.68 30.00 -50.24
CA GLY A 582 -22.52 30.07 -51.14
C GLY A 582 -21.68 28.79 -51.18
N ASP A 583 -22.15 27.84 -51.97
CA ASP A 583 -21.47 26.62 -52.44
C ASP A 583 -20.22 26.93 -53.30
N ILE A 584 -19.25 25.99 -53.34
CA ILE A 584 -18.53 25.47 -54.52
C ILE A 584 -17.18 24.84 -54.11
N GLY A 585 -17.10 23.51 -54.32
CA GLY A 585 -15.98 22.72 -54.89
C GLY A 585 -14.59 22.80 -54.24
N GLY A 586 -13.87 21.71 -53.94
CA GLY A 586 -13.84 20.39 -54.57
C GLY A 586 -12.35 19.99 -54.75
N ASP A 587 -12.09 18.69 -54.58
CA ASP A 587 -10.88 17.93 -54.97
C ASP A 587 -9.73 17.77 -53.95
N ASP A 588 -9.89 16.73 -53.14
CA ASP A 588 -9.03 15.54 -52.97
C ASP A 588 -7.48 15.61 -53.14
N ILE A 589 -6.79 15.03 -52.15
CA ILE A 589 -5.88 13.84 -52.21
C ILE A 589 -4.76 13.97 -51.13
N ALA A 590 -4.79 13.06 -50.15
CA ALA A 590 -3.71 12.74 -49.20
C ALA A 590 -2.61 11.88 -49.90
N PRO A 591 -1.37 11.63 -49.38
CA PRO A 591 -1.05 11.45 -47.95
C PRO A 591 0.36 11.88 -47.46
N ASP A 592 0.51 11.79 -46.13
CA ASP A 592 1.71 11.52 -45.33
C ASP A 592 3.00 12.35 -45.55
N GLN A 593 3.36 13.14 -44.52
CA GLN A 593 4.50 12.82 -43.64
C GLN A 593 4.61 13.89 -42.54
N VAL A 594 4.50 13.44 -41.28
CA VAL A 594 4.84 14.20 -40.08
C VAL A 594 6.36 14.36 -40.02
N ASP A 595 6.85 15.58 -40.21
CA ASP A 595 8.24 15.96 -39.95
C ASP A 595 8.27 17.05 -38.87
N ASP A 596 8.32 16.60 -37.62
CA ASP A 596 8.21 17.39 -36.38
C ASP A 596 9.44 18.29 -36.09
N MET A 597 10.20 18.71 -37.10
CA MET A 597 11.43 19.49 -36.88
C MET A 597 11.67 20.68 -37.81
N ALA A 598 10.65 21.15 -38.53
CA ALA A 598 10.76 22.30 -39.45
C ALA A 598 10.30 23.66 -38.89
N ALA A 599 9.87 23.77 -37.63
CA ALA A 599 9.22 24.99 -37.12
C ALA A 599 10.11 26.01 -36.40
N PHE A 600 11.45 25.96 -36.55
CA PHE A 600 12.37 26.94 -35.91
C PHE A 600 13.05 27.91 -36.88
N ASN A 601 12.78 27.85 -38.19
CA ASN A 601 13.55 28.62 -39.18
C ASN A 601 12.78 29.69 -39.99
N GLU A 602 11.59 30.09 -39.56
CA GLU A 602 10.91 31.25 -40.16
C GLU A 602 10.41 32.22 -39.08
N ILE A 603 11.34 33.02 -38.53
CA ILE A 603 10.99 34.30 -37.90
C ILE A 603 11.62 35.39 -38.75
N SER A 604 10.90 35.77 -39.81
CA SER A 604 11.08 37.07 -40.45
C SER A 604 9.75 37.52 -41.04
N GLY A 605 9.04 38.38 -40.30
CA GLY A 605 7.90 39.15 -40.82
C GLY A 605 6.73 39.25 -39.85
N ASP A 606 6.60 40.43 -39.22
CA ASP A 606 5.45 40.92 -38.43
C ASP A 606 5.36 40.46 -36.96
N VAL A 607 6.03 41.20 -36.07
CA VAL A 607 6.03 40.94 -34.61
C VAL A 607 4.84 41.65 -33.95
N GLY A 608 3.63 41.20 -34.25
CA GLY A 608 2.44 41.42 -33.44
C GLY A 608 2.17 40.18 -32.59
N PHE A 609 1.88 40.32 -31.29
CA PHE A 609 1.41 39.18 -30.49
C PHE A 609 0.06 38.71 -31.04
N GLN A 610 0.05 37.54 -31.68
CA GLN A 610 -1.18 36.89 -32.12
C GLN A 610 -1.64 35.90 -31.05
N MET A 611 -2.86 36.07 -30.56
CA MET A 611 -3.45 35.16 -29.58
C MET A 611 -3.61 33.78 -30.21
N PRO A 612 -3.17 32.68 -29.56
CA PRO A 612 -3.32 31.35 -30.13
C PRO A 612 -4.80 31.00 -30.31
N PRO A 613 -5.20 30.36 -31.42
CA PRO A 613 -6.57 29.90 -31.62
C PRO A 613 -6.94 28.85 -30.57
N ALA A 614 -8.21 28.84 -30.16
CA ALA A 614 -8.72 27.85 -29.22
C ALA A 614 -8.66 26.44 -29.83
N GLY A 615 -8.12 25.48 -29.08
CA GLY A 615 -8.13 24.07 -29.47
C GLY A 615 -9.54 23.46 -29.43
N ARG A 616 -9.72 22.30 -30.07
CA ARG A 616 -10.99 21.57 -30.03
C ARG A 616 -11.26 21.08 -28.60
N PRO A 617 -12.43 21.40 -28.02
CA PRO A 617 -12.76 20.96 -26.66
C PRO A 617 -12.96 19.44 -26.62
N PRO A 618 -12.55 18.74 -25.55
CA PRO A 618 -12.73 17.30 -25.39
C PRO A 618 -14.19 16.83 -25.58
N ALA A 619 -15.17 17.61 -25.10
CA ALA A 619 -16.59 17.36 -25.33
C ALA A 619 -16.95 17.26 -26.83
N GLY A 620 -16.34 18.09 -27.67
CA GLY A 620 -16.53 18.05 -29.12
C GLY A 620 -15.86 16.86 -29.80
N CYS A 621 -14.83 16.27 -29.20
CA CYS A 621 -14.23 15.01 -29.66
C CYS A 621 -15.14 13.82 -29.29
N TRP A 622 -15.68 13.80 -28.07
CA TRP A 622 -16.54 12.72 -27.57
C TRP A 622 -17.77 12.47 -28.44
N VAL A 623 -18.45 13.55 -28.83
CA VAL A 623 -19.64 13.51 -29.71
C VAL A 623 -19.30 13.01 -31.13
N ALA A 624 -18.07 13.25 -31.61
CA ALA A 624 -17.65 12.79 -32.93
C ALA A 624 -17.20 11.33 -32.94
N ASN A 625 -16.63 10.85 -31.83
CA ASN A 625 -16.02 9.53 -31.74
C ASN A 625 -16.98 8.41 -31.31
N SER A 626 -18.11 8.78 -30.71
CA SER A 626 -19.06 7.84 -30.13
C SER A 626 -20.45 8.03 -30.70
N SER A 627 -21.21 6.93 -30.76
CA SER A 627 -22.64 6.91 -31.07
C SER A 627 -23.47 6.45 -29.86
N HIS A 628 -22.85 6.43 -28.67
CA HIS A 628 -23.47 6.01 -27.42
C HIS A 628 -24.05 7.20 -26.66
N ALA A 629 -25.32 7.10 -26.23
CA ALA A 629 -26.03 8.21 -25.58
C ALA A 629 -25.31 8.73 -24.31
N ALA A 630 -24.73 7.83 -23.51
CA ALA A 630 -23.93 8.20 -22.33
C ALA A 630 -22.76 9.14 -22.64
N ASP A 631 -22.05 8.92 -23.75
CA ASP A 631 -20.88 9.73 -24.12
C ASP A 631 -21.31 11.13 -24.59
N HIS A 632 -22.45 11.23 -25.30
CA HIS A 632 -23.06 12.49 -25.67
C HIS A 632 -23.58 13.26 -24.45
N MET A 633 -24.15 12.58 -23.47
CA MET A 633 -24.56 13.20 -22.20
C MET A 633 -23.37 13.71 -21.40
N ALA A 634 -22.29 12.94 -21.32
CA ALA A 634 -21.05 13.35 -20.66
C ALA A 634 -20.45 14.62 -21.29
N ALA A 635 -20.62 14.80 -22.61
CA ALA A 635 -20.21 16.00 -23.35
C ALA A 635 -21.13 17.22 -23.17
N GLY A 636 -22.28 17.07 -22.49
CA GLY A 636 -23.32 18.10 -22.38
C GLY A 636 -24.25 18.18 -23.60
N GLY A 637 -24.13 17.26 -24.56
CA GLY A 637 -24.95 17.19 -25.78
C GLY A 637 -26.31 16.50 -25.57
N ALA A 638 -27.14 17.03 -24.67
CA ALA A 638 -28.40 16.37 -24.26
C ALA A 638 -29.36 16.08 -25.42
N SER A 639 -29.52 17.02 -26.35
CA SER A 639 -30.37 16.85 -27.55
C SER A 639 -29.91 15.66 -28.40
N SER A 640 -28.61 15.56 -28.66
CA SER A 640 -28.04 14.46 -29.46
C SER A 640 -28.17 13.10 -28.76
N ALA A 641 -28.01 13.05 -27.43
CA ALA A 641 -28.22 11.82 -26.67
C ALA A 641 -29.69 11.37 -26.68
N MET A 642 -30.64 12.30 -26.55
CA MET A 642 -32.08 12.01 -26.62
C MET A 642 -32.48 11.48 -28.01
N GLN A 643 -31.95 12.07 -29.08
CA GLN A 643 -32.18 11.59 -30.44
C GLN A 643 -31.63 10.16 -30.66
N LEU A 644 -30.45 9.86 -30.11
CA LEU A 644 -29.88 8.51 -30.15
C LEU A 644 -30.77 7.50 -29.42
N LEU A 645 -31.21 7.81 -28.19
CA LEU A 645 -32.10 6.93 -27.42
C LEU A 645 -33.46 6.76 -28.09
N HIS A 646 -34.01 7.81 -28.68
CA HIS A 646 -35.24 7.72 -29.46
C HIS A 646 -35.09 6.75 -30.65
N ARG A 647 -34.00 6.86 -31.42
CA ARG A 647 -33.73 5.98 -32.56
C ARG A 647 -33.42 4.53 -32.17
N GLN A 648 -32.72 4.33 -31.04
CA GLN A 648 -32.24 3.01 -30.62
C GLN A 648 -33.29 2.21 -29.86
N ILE A 649 -34.02 2.85 -28.94
CA ILE A 649 -34.94 2.18 -28.01
C ILE A 649 -36.34 2.77 -27.98
N ALA A 650 -36.66 3.74 -28.86
CA ALA A 650 -37.95 4.44 -28.89
C ALA A 650 -38.28 5.18 -27.59
N ALA A 651 -37.26 5.72 -26.90
CA ALA A 651 -37.47 6.57 -25.73
C ALA A 651 -38.24 7.84 -26.12
N SER A 652 -39.34 8.13 -25.42
CA SER A 652 -40.19 9.30 -25.63
C SER A 652 -40.35 10.16 -24.38
N ASP A 653 -40.37 9.56 -23.18
CA ASP A 653 -40.39 10.29 -21.92
C ASP A 653 -39.06 10.18 -21.17
N PHE A 654 -38.32 11.29 -21.07
CA PHE A 654 -36.99 11.30 -20.45
C PHE A 654 -37.02 11.60 -18.94
N SER A 655 -38.19 11.77 -18.33
CA SER A 655 -38.34 12.13 -16.91
C SER A 655 -37.66 11.12 -15.99
N ASN A 656 -37.84 9.82 -16.26
CA ASN A 656 -37.23 8.73 -15.51
C ASN A 656 -35.72 8.56 -15.76
N LEU A 657 -35.22 9.03 -16.91
CA LEU A 657 -33.80 8.97 -17.27
C LEU A 657 -33.01 10.18 -16.76
N LYS A 658 -33.68 11.27 -16.39
CA LYS A 658 -33.07 12.56 -16.01
C LYS A 658 -31.98 12.42 -14.94
N GLY A 659 -32.23 11.67 -13.87
CA GLY A 659 -31.27 11.47 -12.79
C GLY A 659 -29.99 10.80 -13.28
N SER A 660 -30.13 9.71 -14.04
CA SER A 660 -29.01 8.97 -14.63
C SER A 660 -28.27 9.79 -15.69
N MET A 661 -28.98 10.56 -16.53
CA MET A 661 -28.41 11.45 -17.55
C MET A 661 -27.58 12.58 -16.94
N LEU A 662 -28.09 13.24 -15.89
CA LEU A 662 -27.35 14.25 -15.14
C LEU A 662 -26.13 13.64 -14.42
N GLY A 663 -26.27 12.43 -13.90
CA GLY A 663 -25.16 11.67 -13.31
C GLY A 663 -24.02 11.42 -14.31
N CYS A 664 -24.30 11.21 -15.60
CA CYS A 664 -23.27 11.09 -16.63
C CYS A 664 -22.54 12.41 -16.89
N TYR A 665 -23.26 13.54 -16.88
CA TYR A 665 -22.67 14.86 -17.09
C TYR A 665 -21.81 15.32 -15.91
N LEU A 666 -22.31 15.18 -14.68
CA LEU A 666 -21.57 15.56 -13.48
C LEU A 666 -20.37 14.63 -13.21
N GLY A 667 -20.48 13.36 -13.59
CA GLY A 667 -19.42 12.37 -13.40
C GLY A 667 -18.28 12.41 -14.42
N SER A 668 -18.40 13.18 -15.51
CA SER A 668 -17.42 13.20 -16.59
C SER A 668 -16.26 14.18 -16.37
N THR A 669 -16.36 15.09 -15.38
CA THR A 669 -15.38 16.15 -15.15
C THR A 669 -15.02 16.31 -13.68
N VAL A 670 -13.80 16.78 -13.41
CA VAL A 670 -13.29 17.12 -12.08
C VAL A 670 -12.87 18.57 -12.04
N SER A 671 -13.22 19.29 -10.96
CA SER A 671 -12.76 20.65 -10.73
C SER A 671 -11.48 20.64 -9.90
N LEU A 672 -10.37 21.12 -10.47
CA LEU A 672 -9.09 21.31 -9.78
C LEU A 672 -8.86 22.80 -9.49
N PRO A 673 -8.39 23.16 -8.28
CA PRO A 673 -8.02 24.54 -8.00
C PRO A 673 -6.86 24.96 -8.92
N GLY A 674 -7.03 26.11 -9.58
CA GLY A 674 -5.99 26.73 -10.39
C GLY A 674 -5.02 27.55 -9.53
N VAL A 675 -4.42 28.56 -10.14
CA VAL A 675 -3.58 29.54 -9.43
C VAL A 675 -4.45 30.32 -8.42
N PRO A 676 -3.99 30.58 -7.19
CA PRO A 676 -4.75 31.38 -6.22
C PRO A 676 -5.21 32.71 -6.82
N GLY A 677 -6.52 32.99 -6.75
CA GLY A 677 -7.15 34.17 -7.35
C GLY A 677 -7.70 33.96 -8.78
N SER A 678 -7.46 32.80 -9.40
CA SER A 678 -8.10 32.38 -10.65
C SER A 678 -9.24 31.38 -10.40
N GLY A 679 -10.10 31.17 -11.40
CA GLY A 679 -11.14 30.16 -11.34
C GLY A 679 -10.57 28.73 -11.33
N SER A 680 -11.35 27.78 -10.82
CA SER A 680 -10.98 26.36 -10.88
C SER A 680 -10.93 25.87 -12.33
N MET A 681 -10.00 24.97 -12.61
CA MET A 681 -9.87 24.30 -13.91
C MET A 681 -10.74 23.05 -13.94
N ILE A 682 -11.50 22.88 -15.02
CA ILE A 682 -12.30 21.68 -15.24
C ILE A 682 -11.47 20.69 -16.06
N VAL A 683 -11.18 19.53 -15.47
CA VAL A 683 -10.43 18.45 -16.09
C VAL A 683 -11.39 17.33 -16.50
N PRO A 684 -11.46 16.97 -17.80
CA PRO A 684 -12.26 15.85 -18.25
C PRO A 684 -11.65 14.52 -17.81
N LEU A 685 -12.48 13.60 -17.33
CA LEU A 685 -12.10 12.23 -17.03
C LEU A 685 -12.29 11.36 -18.26
N MET A 686 -11.24 10.69 -18.71
CA MET A 686 -11.25 9.90 -19.93
C MET A 686 -11.15 8.40 -19.63
N ARG A 687 -11.72 7.57 -20.50
CA ARG A 687 -11.63 6.10 -20.36
C ARG A 687 -10.39 5.49 -21.03
N ASN A 688 -9.76 6.22 -21.95
CA ASN A 688 -8.64 5.76 -22.79
C ASN A 688 -7.26 6.34 -22.38
N ASP A 689 -7.13 6.83 -21.15
CA ASP A 689 -5.93 7.51 -20.63
C ASP A 689 -4.62 6.69 -20.63
N ALA A 690 -4.68 5.37 -20.79
CA ALA A 690 -3.50 4.52 -20.65
C ALA A 690 -2.59 4.45 -21.88
N THR A 691 -3.08 4.80 -23.08
CA THR A 691 -2.34 4.49 -24.33
C THR A 691 -2.36 5.56 -25.42
N VAL A 692 -3.19 6.60 -25.31
CA VAL A 692 -3.36 7.60 -26.40
C VAL A 692 -3.30 9.01 -25.81
N HIS A 693 -2.66 9.93 -26.52
CA HIS A 693 -2.75 11.36 -26.21
C HIS A 693 -4.21 11.78 -26.00
N PRO A 694 -4.52 12.68 -25.05
CA PRO A 694 -5.82 13.33 -24.93
C PRO A 694 -6.06 14.22 -26.15
N GLY A 695 -6.38 13.59 -27.27
CA GLY A 695 -6.51 14.20 -28.59
C GLY A 695 -7.83 13.81 -29.25
N ASN A 696 -7.76 13.66 -30.57
CA ASN A 696 -8.94 13.43 -31.41
C ASN A 696 -9.72 12.16 -31.06
N ASP A 697 -9.10 11.12 -30.50
CA ASP A 697 -9.75 9.84 -30.16
C ASP A 697 -10.24 9.74 -28.70
N SER A 698 -10.28 10.86 -27.98
CA SER A 698 -10.70 10.87 -26.57
C SER A 698 -12.16 10.41 -26.39
N LEU A 699 -12.42 9.71 -25.27
CA LEU A 699 -13.75 9.25 -24.88
C LEU A 699 -13.95 9.42 -23.36
N PRO A 700 -15.16 9.81 -22.90
CA PRO A 700 -15.39 10.12 -21.50
C PRO A 700 -15.46 8.88 -20.61
N ARG A 701 -15.13 9.06 -19.33
CA ARG A 701 -15.44 8.09 -18.29
C ARG A 701 -16.90 8.24 -17.87
N THR A 702 -17.65 7.14 -17.82
CA THR A 702 -19.06 7.14 -17.38
C THR A 702 -19.17 6.82 -15.90
N SER A 703 -20.14 7.46 -15.23
CA SER A 703 -20.45 7.26 -13.81
C SER A 703 -21.11 5.89 -13.53
N SER A 704 -22.00 5.46 -14.42
CA SER A 704 -22.63 4.15 -14.37
C SER A 704 -21.68 3.06 -14.88
N THR A 705 -21.51 2.00 -14.09
CA THR A 705 -20.70 0.83 -14.42
C THR A 705 -21.51 -0.45 -14.27
N MET A 706 -21.09 -1.52 -14.94
CA MET A 706 -21.70 -2.85 -14.78
C MET A 706 -21.78 -3.32 -13.32
N ARG A 707 -20.79 -2.95 -12.49
CA ARG A 707 -20.79 -3.26 -11.05
C ARG A 707 -21.96 -2.58 -10.32
N SER A 708 -22.30 -1.35 -10.70
CA SER A 708 -23.45 -0.61 -10.16
C SER A 708 -24.75 -1.35 -10.47
N LEU A 709 -24.94 -1.77 -11.72
CA LEU A 709 -26.12 -2.52 -12.16
C LEU A 709 -26.29 -3.83 -11.38
N VAL A 710 -25.21 -4.63 -11.26
CA VAL A 710 -25.22 -5.89 -10.50
C VAL A 710 -25.56 -5.65 -9.02
N THR A 711 -25.06 -4.55 -8.45
CA THR A 711 -25.36 -4.17 -7.05
C THR A 711 -26.83 -3.79 -6.89
N GLY A 712 -27.38 -3.01 -7.81
CA GLY A 712 -28.81 -2.66 -7.84
C GLY A 712 -29.71 -3.89 -7.94
N VAL A 713 -29.39 -4.84 -8.83
CA VAL A 713 -30.15 -6.10 -8.96
C VAL A 713 -30.09 -6.93 -7.68
N ARG A 714 -28.92 -7.04 -7.04
CA ARG A 714 -28.77 -7.74 -5.75
C ARG A 714 -29.59 -7.09 -4.63
N MET A 715 -29.62 -5.76 -4.58
CA MET A 715 -30.48 -5.03 -3.64
C MET A 715 -31.96 -5.30 -3.91
N GLY A 716 -32.37 -5.29 -5.18
CA GLY A 716 -33.71 -5.68 -5.61
C GLY A 716 -34.11 -7.07 -5.13
N TYR A 717 -33.22 -8.07 -5.24
CA TYR A 717 -33.47 -9.41 -4.70
C TYR A 717 -33.64 -9.42 -3.18
N LYS A 718 -32.79 -8.70 -2.44
CA LYS A 718 -32.89 -8.61 -0.97
C LYS A 718 -34.21 -7.98 -0.53
N TYR A 719 -34.63 -6.90 -1.17
CA TYR A 719 -35.92 -6.25 -0.89
C TYR A 719 -37.11 -7.13 -1.26
N PHE A 720 -37.02 -7.85 -2.37
CA PHE A 720 -38.05 -8.80 -2.78
C PHE A 720 -38.19 -9.95 -1.76
N GLN A 721 -37.08 -10.52 -1.29
CA GLN A 721 -37.08 -11.61 -0.31
C GLN A 721 -37.62 -11.17 1.07
N THR A 722 -37.38 -9.92 1.46
CA THR A 722 -37.85 -9.34 2.74
C THR A 722 -39.30 -8.84 2.67
N GLY A 723 -39.95 -8.90 1.50
CA GLY A 723 -41.34 -8.47 1.31
C GLY A 723 -41.52 -6.96 1.12
N LYS A 724 -40.42 -6.20 0.96
CA LYS A 724 -40.44 -4.77 0.69
C LYS A 724 -40.59 -4.49 -0.81
N PHE A 725 -41.78 -4.76 -1.35
CA PHE A 725 -42.00 -4.73 -2.80
C PHE A 725 -41.87 -3.35 -3.45
N ASN A 726 -42.24 -2.26 -2.76
CA ASN A 726 -42.06 -0.90 -3.28
C ASN A 726 -40.58 -0.50 -3.40
N GLU A 727 -39.76 -0.81 -2.39
CA GLU A 727 -38.30 -0.58 -2.43
C GLU A 727 -37.66 -1.45 -3.52
N ALA A 728 -38.09 -2.72 -3.66
CA ALA A 728 -37.64 -3.60 -4.73
C ALA A 728 -37.98 -3.07 -6.13
N ARG A 729 -39.21 -2.59 -6.33
CA ARG A 729 -39.66 -2.00 -7.60
C ARG A 729 -38.83 -0.79 -7.98
N ASN A 730 -38.56 0.11 -7.03
CA ASN A 730 -37.74 1.28 -7.27
C ASN A 730 -36.30 0.88 -7.64
N ALA A 731 -35.70 -0.10 -6.95
CA ALA A 731 -34.37 -0.59 -7.28
C ALA A 731 -34.29 -1.20 -8.69
N PHE A 732 -35.25 -2.04 -9.09
CA PHE A 732 -35.28 -2.60 -10.45
C PHE A 732 -35.56 -1.54 -11.53
N THR A 733 -36.40 -0.54 -11.22
CA THR A 733 -36.70 0.57 -12.15
C THR A 733 -35.48 1.48 -12.32
N GLU A 734 -34.74 1.74 -11.24
CA GLU A 734 -33.50 2.49 -11.28
C GLU A 734 -32.46 1.78 -12.16
N VAL A 735 -32.29 0.46 -12.00
CA VAL A 735 -31.43 -0.36 -12.88
C VAL A 735 -31.88 -0.26 -14.34
N LEU A 736 -33.19 -0.36 -14.64
CA LEU A 736 -33.71 -0.18 -16.00
C LEU A 736 -33.40 1.20 -16.58
N SER A 737 -33.38 2.26 -15.76
CA SER A 737 -33.04 3.62 -16.21
C SER A 737 -31.54 3.82 -16.44
N GLN A 738 -30.68 3.04 -15.76
CA GLN A 738 -29.22 3.15 -15.86
C GLN A 738 -28.63 2.35 -17.04
N ILE A 739 -29.29 1.26 -17.44
CA ILE A 739 -28.84 0.38 -18.53
C ILE A 739 -28.58 1.12 -19.86
N PRO A 740 -29.45 2.02 -20.37
CA PRO A 740 -29.20 2.74 -21.63
C PRO A 740 -28.00 3.70 -21.59
N LEU A 741 -27.52 4.02 -20.38
CA LEU A 741 -26.43 4.96 -20.14
C LEU A 741 -25.16 4.27 -19.63
N THR A 742 -25.12 2.93 -19.64
CA THR A 742 -23.96 2.14 -19.22
C THR A 742 -23.20 1.64 -20.44
N VAL A 743 -21.91 1.98 -20.54
CA VAL A 743 -21.03 1.52 -21.61
C VAL A 743 -20.38 0.19 -21.18
N THR A 744 -20.42 -0.79 -22.08
CA THR A 744 -19.78 -2.10 -21.91
C THR A 744 -18.55 -2.22 -22.81
N ASP A 745 -17.53 -2.95 -22.33
CA ASP A 745 -16.27 -3.11 -23.06
C ASP A 745 -16.31 -4.31 -24.01
N ASN A 746 -17.05 -5.36 -23.65
CA ASN A 746 -17.03 -6.66 -24.32
C ASN A 746 -18.46 -7.14 -24.66
N ARG A 747 -18.59 -7.92 -25.74
CA ARG A 747 -19.86 -8.58 -26.12
C ARG A 747 -20.46 -9.47 -25.02
N SER A 748 -19.64 -10.07 -24.15
CA SER A 748 -20.13 -10.83 -22.99
C SER A 748 -20.90 -9.93 -22.01
N GLN A 749 -20.32 -8.78 -21.65
CA GLN A 749 -20.97 -7.81 -20.77
C GLN A 749 -22.25 -7.24 -21.39
N ALA A 750 -22.25 -7.04 -22.71
CA ALA A 750 -23.46 -6.64 -23.43
C ALA A 750 -24.59 -7.67 -23.32
N ASN A 751 -24.27 -8.98 -23.39
CA ASN A 751 -25.26 -10.04 -23.19
C ASN A 751 -25.74 -10.10 -21.73
N GLU A 752 -24.83 -10.01 -20.76
CA GLU A 752 -25.17 -9.94 -19.33
C GLU A 752 -26.09 -8.75 -19.03
N MET A 753 -25.89 -7.60 -19.68
CA MET A 753 -26.74 -6.43 -19.51
C MET A 753 -28.15 -6.64 -20.09
N LYS A 754 -28.28 -7.35 -21.22
CA LYS A 754 -29.58 -7.75 -21.76
C LYS A 754 -30.31 -8.74 -20.85
N GLU A 755 -29.59 -9.69 -20.25
CA GLU A 755 -30.15 -10.59 -19.23
C GLU A 755 -30.63 -9.82 -17.99
N MET A 756 -29.85 -8.83 -17.51
CA MET A 756 -30.28 -7.97 -16.41
C MET A 756 -31.54 -7.17 -16.73
N LEU A 757 -31.69 -6.69 -17.98
CA LEU A 757 -32.90 -6.02 -18.45
C LEU A 757 -34.11 -6.96 -18.40
N GLU A 758 -33.96 -8.20 -18.86
CA GLU A 758 -35.03 -9.21 -18.77
C GLU A 758 -35.40 -9.52 -17.32
N ILE A 759 -34.41 -9.70 -16.44
CA ILE A 759 -34.62 -9.91 -15.00
C ILE A 759 -35.42 -8.74 -14.42
N CYS A 760 -35.01 -7.50 -14.67
CA CYS A 760 -35.71 -6.34 -14.11
C CYS A 760 -37.16 -6.26 -14.61
N ARG A 761 -37.41 -6.54 -15.90
CA ARG A 761 -38.78 -6.64 -16.45
C ARG A 761 -39.59 -7.66 -15.66
N GLU A 762 -39.10 -8.90 -15.55
CA GLU A 762 -39.84 -10.01 -14.93
C GLU A 762 -40.18 -9.71 -13.46
N TYR A 763 -39.23 -9.14 -12.71
CA TYR A 763 -39.44 -8.78 -11.31
C TYR A 763 -40.42 -7.60 -11.14
N ILE A 764 -40.36 -6.58 -12.00
CA ILE A 764 -41.34 -5.49 -11.97
C ILE A 764 -42.73 -6.02 -12.31
N THR A 765 -42.86 -6.86 -13.33
CA THR A 765 -44.15 -7.48 -13.67
C THR A 765 -44.68 -8.36 -12.54
N ALA A 766 -43.82 -9.11 -11.85
CA ALA A 766 -44.15 -9.90 -10.68
C ALA A 766 -44.67 -9.04 -9.52
N ILE A 767 -44.02 -7.91 -9.23
CA ILE A 767 -44.44 -6.97 -8.18
C ILE A 767 -45.80 -6.35 -8.53
N ARG A 768 -45.98 -5.89 -9.78
CA ARG A 768 -47.23 -5.30 -10.25
C ARG A 768 -48.39 -6.32 -10.26
N LEU A 769 -48.11 -7.59 -10.59
CA LEU A 769 -49.07 -8.68 -10.44
C LEU A 769 -49.46 -8.89 -8.98
N LYS A 770 -48.49 -8.83 -8.05
CA LYS A 770 -48.76 -8.98 -6.63
C LYS A 770 -49.62 -7.84 -6.08
N GLU A 771 -49.36 -6.61 -6.49
CA GLU A 771 -50.21 -5.45 -6.21
C GLU A 771 -51.64 -5.66 -6.77
N ALA A 772 -51.76 -6.13 -8.02
CA ALA A 772 -53.05 -6.43 -8.65
C ALA A 772 -53.82 -7.57 -7.94
N ILE A 773 -53.14 -8.60 -7.41
CA ILE A 773 -53.76 -9.66 -6.60
C ILE A 773 -54.39 -9.07 -5.33
N THR A 774 -53.69 -8.16 -4.66
CA THR A 774 -54.19 -7.48 -3.46
C THR A 774 -55.40 -6.59 -3.80
N ALA A 775 -55.35 -5.87 -4.92
CA ALA A 775 -56.43 -5.02 -5.40
C ALA A 775 -57.68 -5.81 -5.86
N ALA A 776 -57.50 -6.99 -6.45
CA ALA A 776 -58.59 -7.86 -6.90
C ALA A 776 -59.44 -8.41 -5.73
N GLY A 777 -58.89 -8.44 -4.51
CA GLY A 777 -59.61 -8.62 -3.25
C GLY A 777 -60.67 -9.73 -3.26
N ALA A 778 -61.93 -9.31 -3.47
CA ALA A 778 -63.14 -10.12 -3.32
C ALA A 778 -63.51 -10.98 -4.54
N ASP A 779 -62.90 -10.79 -5.71
CA ASP A 779 -63.18 -11.63 -6.90
C ASP A 779 -62.36 -12.94 -6.86
N PRO A 780 -63.00 -14.10 -6.58
CA PRO A 780 -62.29 -15.36 -6.44
C PRO A 780 -61.70 -15.86 -7.78
N VAL A 781 -62.31 -15.51 -8.91
CA VAL A 781 -61.85 -15.94 -10.25
C VAL A 781 -60.60 -15.17 -10.60
N ARG A 782 -60.68 -13.83 -10.57
CA ARG A 782 -59.57 -12.95 -10.94
C ARG A 782 -58.37 -13.07 -10.01
N SER A 783 -58.59 -13.23 -8.70
CA SER A 783 -57.53 -13.44 -7.72
C SER A 783 -56.77 -14.75 -7.98
N THR A 784 -57.47 -15.81 -8.37
CA THR A 784 -56.86 -17.11 -8.69
C THR A 784 -56.12 -17.07 -10.03
N GLU A 785 -56.65 -16.38 -11.04
CA GLU A 785 -55.97 -16.15 -12.33
C GLU A 785 -54.67 -15.37 -12.18
N LEU A 786 -54.70 -14.22 -11.50
CA LEU A 786 -53.50 -13.40 -11.28
C LEU A 786 -52.45 -14.15 -10.46
N SER A 787 -52.89 -14.91 -9.46
CA SER A 787 -51.99 -15.80 -8.70
C SER A 787 -51.38 -16.89 -9.57
N ALA A 788 -52.11 -17.42 -10.55
CA ALA A 788 -51.60 -18.40 -11.51
C ALA A 788 -50.55 -17.77 -12.45
N TYR A 789 -50.81 -16.58 -12.99
CA TYR A 789 -49.85 -15.86 -13.85
C TYR A 789 -48.56 -15.51 -13.10
N PHE A 790 -48.67 -15.17 -11.81
CA PHE A 790 -47.50 -14.92 -10.96
C PHE A 790 -46.56 -16.14 -10.86
N THR A 791 -47.07 -17.37 -11.01
CA THR A 791 -46.23 -18.61 -11.03
C THR A 791 -45.45 -18.83 -12.33
N HIS A 792 -45.71 -18.03 -13.37
CA HIS A 792 -45.05 -18.11 -14.68
C HIS A 792 -44.09 -16.96 -14.93
N CYS A 793 -43.94 -16.02 -13.99
CA CYS A 793 -42.85 -15.03 -14.04
C CYS A 793 -41.50 -15.72 -13.88
N ASN A 794 -40.50 -15.35 -14.68
CA ASN A 794 -39.18 -15.99 -14.64
C ASN A 794 -38.34 -15.45 -13.46
N LEU A 795 -38.63 -15.94 -12.26
CA LEU A 795 -38.00 -15.53 -11.00
C LEU A 795 -36.91 -16.53 -10.57
N GLN A 796 -36.01 -16.09 -9.68
CA GLN A 796 -35.08 -17.01 -9.03
C GLN A 796 -35.84 -18.07 -8.20
N PRO A 797 -35.33 -19.31 -8.08
CA PRO A 797 -36.04 -20.40 -7.40
C PRO A 797 -36.54 -20.05 -5.98
N VAL A 798 -35.73 -19.31 -5.22
CA VAL A 798 -36.06 -18.83 -3.86
C VAL A 798 -37.31 -17.94 -3.86
N HIS A 799 -37.47 -17.09 -4.89
CA HIS A 799 -38.59 -16.18 -5.03
C HIS A 799 -39.80 -16.85 -5.69
N LEU A 800 -39.58 -17.78 -6.62
CA LEU A 800 -40.63 -18.59 -7.24
C LEU A 800 -41.38 -19.44 -6.21
N LEU A 801 -40.67 -19.92 -5.18
CA LEU A 801 -41.27 -20.62 -4.03
C LEU A 801 -42.35 -19.77 -3.35
N LEU A 802 -42.14 -18.46 -3.20
CA LEU A 802 -43.12 -17.53 -2.62
C LEU A 802 -44.37 -17.42 -3.51
N ALA A 803 -44.19 -17.33 -4.83
CA ALA A 803 -45.27 -17.26 -5.79
C ALA A 803 -46.13 -18.53 -5.78
N LEU A 804 -45.51 -19.71 -5.86
CA LEU A 804 -46.21 -21.00 -5.85
C LEU A 804 -46.93 -21.25 -4.52
N ARG A 805 -46.32 -20.90 -3.38
CA ARG A 805 -46.98 -20.98 -2.06
C ARG A 805 -48.24 -20.11 -2.00
N SER A 806 -48.16 -18.88 -2.49
CA SER A 806 -49.30 -17.95 -2.53
C SER A 806 -50.41 -18.45 -3.47
N ALA A 807 -50.04 -18.96 -4.65
CA ALA A 807 -50.99 -19.48 -5.64
C ALA A 807 -51.69 -20.76 -5.16
N MET A 808 -50.94 -21.70 -4.57
CA MET A 808 -51.48 -22.92 -3.95
C MET A 808 -52.53 -22.59 -2.88
N GLY A 809 -52.22 -21.67 -1.97
CA GLY A 809 -53.14 -21.28 -0.89
C GLY A 809 -54.43 -20.62 -1.42
N THR A 810 -54.29 -19.74 -2.42
CA THR A 810 -55.43 -19.02 -3.02
C THR A 810 -56.33 -19.97 -3.81
N ALA A 811 -55.76 -20.83 -4.65
CA ALA A 811 -56.51 -21.83 -5.41
C ALA A 811 -57.23 -22.83 -4.51
N PHE A 812 -56.60 -23.26 -3.41
CA PHE A 812 -57.23 -24.14 -2.42
C PHE A 812 -58.38 -23.46 -1.68
N LYS A 813 -58.24 -22.17 -1.33
CA LYS A 813 -59.29 -21.38 -0.66
C LYS A 813 -60.54 -21.21 -1.54
N HIS A 814 -60.35 -20.98 -2.85
CA HIS A 814 -61.43 -20.87 -3.83
C HIS A 814 -61.88 -22.22 -4.41
N LYS A 815 -61.47 -23.35 -3.79
CA LYS A 815 -61.89 -24.71 -4.15
C LYS A 815 -61.58 -25.13 -5.60
N ASN A 816 -60.54 -24.55 -6.19
CA ASN A 816 -59.98 -24.98 -7.47
C ASN A 816 -58.89 -26.03 -7.24
N PHE A 817 -59.30 -27.25 -6.88
CA PHE A 817 -58.41 -28.29 -6.38
C PHE A 817 -57.47 -28.87 -7.45
N ILE A 818 -57.89 -28.94 -8.72
CA ILE A 818 -57.03 -29.47 -9.80
C ILE A 818 -55.83 -28.54 -10.01
N VAL A 819 -56.08 -27.23 -10.04
CA VAL A 819 -55.03 -26.21 -10.21
C VAL A 819 -54.16 -26.11 -8.94
N ALA A 820 -54.76 -26.20 -7.75
CA ALA A 820 -54.01 -26.23 -6.49
C ALA A 820 -53.07 -27.44 -6.39
N ALA A 821 -53.50 -28.61 -6.87
CA ALA A 821 -52.68 -29.82 -6.94
C ALA A 821 -51.47 -29.65 -7.88
N SER A 822 -51.67 -29.03 -9.05
CA SER A 822 -50.57 -28.67 -9.95
C SER A 822 -49.54 -27.77 -9.26
N PHE A 823 -49.98 -26.67 -8.63
CA PHE A 823 -49.06 -25.75 -7.94
C PHE A 823 -48.33 -26.43 -6.79
N ALA A 824 -48.99 -27.31 -6.05
CA ALA A 824 -48.35 -28.08 -4.99
C ALA A 824 -47.28 -29.06 -5.53
N ARG A 825 -47.51 -29.70 -6.69
CA ARG A 825 -46.49 -30.54 -7.35
C ARG A 825 -45.28 -29.72 -7.79
N ARG A 826 -45.50 -28.63 -8.53
CA ARG A 826 -44.43 -27.70 -8.96
C ARG A 826 -43.66 -27.13 -7.78
N LEU A 827 -44.35 -26.83 -6.67
CA LEU A 827 -43.71 -26.36 -5.44
C LEU A 827 -42.79 -27.44 -4.85
N LEU A 828 -43.24 -28.70 -4.75
CA LEU A 828 -42.46 -29.82 -4.20
C LEU A 828 -41.25 -30.22 -5.07
N GLU A 829 -41.29 -29.95 -6.38
CA GLU A 829 -40.18 -30.21 -7.31
C GLU A 829 -39.01 -29.21 -7.18
N LEU A 830 -39.21 -28.06 -6.51
CA LEU A 830 -38.15 -27.06 -6.34
C LEU A 830 -36.99 -27.59 -5.46
N PRO A 831 -35.72 -27.31 -5.82
CA PRO A 831 -34.55 -27.78 -5.07
C PRO A 831 -34.52 -27.28 -3.62
N ASP A 832 -34.97 -26.04 -3.39
CA ASP A 832 -35.02 -25.41 -2.06
C ASP A 832 -36.01 -26.07 -1.10
N MET A 833 -36.95 -26.86 -1.62
CA MET A 833 -37.86 -27.64 -0.78
C MET A 833 -37.15 -28.81 -0.11
N ARG A 834 -35.94 -29.22 -0.53
CA ARG A 834 -35.19 -30.31 0.13
C ARG A 834 -34.59 -29.89 1.47
N SER A 835 -34.35 -28.60 1.69
CA SER A 835 -33.76 -28.04 2.91
C SER A 835 -34.63 -28.27 4.16
N GLU A 836 -34.00 -28.51 5.31
CA GLU A 836 -34.67 -28.69 6.60
C GLU A 836 -35.47 -27.45 7.03
N ARG A 837 -35.02 -26.24 6.66
CA ARG A 837 -35.70 -24.97 6.96
C ARG A 837 -37.13 -24.91 6.41
N ASN A 838 -37.42 -25.65 5.34
CA ASN A 838 -38.72 -25.67 4.66
C ASN A 838 -39.54 -26.94 4.94
N ALA A 839 -39.17 -27.75 5.94
CA ALA A 839 -39.86 -29.00 6.28
C ALA A 839 -41.36 -28.81 6.55
N ASP A 840 -41.74 -27.77 7.28
CA ASP A 840 -43.14 -27.45 7.59
C ASP A 840 -43.96 -27.07 6.34
N LEU A 841 -43.35 -26.31 5.43
CA LEU A 841 -43.98 -25.93 4.18
C LEU A 841 -44.19 -27.16 3.28
N ARG A 842 -43.24 -28.09 3.28
CA ARG A 842 -43.32 -29.37 2.57
C ARG A 842 -44.45 -30.24 3.08
N MET A 843 -44.57 -30.40 4.41
CA MET A 843 -45.69 -31.14 5.02
C MET A 843 -47.04 -30.50 4.66
N LYS A 844 -47.14 -29.16 4.69
CA LYS A 844 -48.35 -28.43 4.29
C LYS A 844 -48.69 -28.63 2.81
N ALA A 845 -47.70 -28.51 1.92
CA ALA A 845 -47.88 -28.72 0.48
C ALA A 845 -48.32 -30.15 0.15
N THR A 846 -47.72 -31.17 0.76
CA THR A 846 -48.12 -32.58 0.60
C THR A 846 -49.54 -32.82 1.09
N LYS A 847 -49.94 -32.23 2.22
CA LYS A 847 -51.32 -32.35 2.74
C LYS A 847 -52.33 -31.66 1.83
N VAL A 848 -52.00 -30.48 1.29
CA VAL A 848 -52.83 -29.78 0.30
C VAL A 848 -52.95 -30.60 -0.99
N LEU A 849 -51.85 -31.19 -1.46
CA LEU A 849 -51.85 -32.05 -2.64
C LEU A 849 -52.78 -33.25 -2.47
N GLN A 850 -52.60 -34.04 -1.39
CA GLN A 850 -53.42 -35.22 -1.11
C GLN A 850 -54.91 -34.88 -1.01
N ARG A 851 -55.26 -33.80 -0.32
CA ARG A 851 -56.66 -33.37 -0.18
C ARG A 851 -57.25 -32.84 -1.49
N SER A 852 -56.43 -32.18 -2.30
CA SER A 852 -56.85 -31.68 -3.61
C SER A 852 -57.06 -32.80 -4.62
N GLU A 853 -56.22 -33.84 -4.59
CA GLU A 853 -56.36 -35.05 -5.40
C GLU A 853 -57.58 -35.88 -5.00
N GLN A 854 -57.95 -35.92 -3.71
CA GLN A 854 -59.19 -36.56 -3.26
C GLN A 854 -60.46 -35.85 -3.75
N MET A 855 -60.43 -34.51 -3.89
CA MET A 855 -61.58 -33.73 -4.32
C MET A 855 -61.68 -33.59 -5.85
N ALA A 856 -60.54 -33.57 -6.56
CA ALA A 856 -60.39 -33.64 -8.02
C ALA A 856 -61.35 -32.78 -8.87
N ARG A 857 -61.76 -31.61 -8.38
CA ARG A 857 -62.71 -30.70 -9.07
C ARG A 857 -62.28 -29.24 -8.97
N ASN A 858 -62.67 -28.44 -9.95
CA ASN A 858 -62.58 -26.97 -9.89
C ASN A 858 -63.99 -26.39 -9.78
N GLU A 859 -64.17 -25.40 -8.91
CA GLU A 859 -65.46 -24.71 -8.74
C GLU A 859 -65.66 -23.61 -9.79
N HIS A 860 -64.57 -22.97 -10.24
CA HIS A 860 -64.59 -21.87 -11.20
C HIS A 860 -63.78 -22.17 -12.47
N THR A 861 -64.27 -21.71 -13.63
CA THR A 861 -63.51 -21.73 -14.89
C THR A 861 -62.59 -20.53 -14.96
N LEU A 862 -61.28 -20.79 -15.11
CA LEU A 862 -60.23 -19.76 -15.14
C LEU A 862 -59.72 -19.57 -16.57
N ASN A 863 -59.34 -18.35 -16.96
CA ASN A 863 -58.59 -18.06 -18.18
C ASN A 863 -57.11 -18.43 -18.05
N TYR A 864 -56.81 -19.64 -17.56
CA TYR A 864 -55.46 -20.10 -17.32
C TYR A 864 -55.31 -21.53 -17.84
N LYS A 865 -54.40 -21.72 -18.81
CA LYS A 865 -54.05 -23.02 -19.36
C LYS A 865 -52.59 -23.33 -19.01
N GLU A 866 -52.40 -24.35 -18.18
CA GLU A 866 -51.08 -24.72 -17.66
C GLU A 866 -50.12 -25.27 -18.73
N ASN A 867 -50.63 -26.06 -19.68
CA ASN A 867 -49.81 -26.80 -20.64
C ASN A 867 -49.43 -25.98 -21.89
N THR A 868 -49.87 -24.73 -21.99
CA THR A 868 -49.62 -23.86 -23.14
C THR A 868 -48.78 -22.67 -22.70
N ALA A 869 -47.67 -22.41 -23.39
CA ALA A 869 -46.86 -21.23 -23.14
C ALA A 869 -47.63 -19.94 -23.48
N PHE A 870 -47.54 -18.94 -22.62
CA PHE A 870 -48.13 -17.62 -22.81
C PHE A 870 -47.20 -16.53 -22.29
N SER A 871 -47.35 -15.31 -22.81
CA SER A 871 -46.77 -14.10 -22.24
C SER A 871 -47.84 -13.33 -21.46
N ILE A 872 -47.44 -12.56 -20.46
CA ILE A 872 -48.38 -11.79 -19.63
C ILE A 872 -48.52 -10.39 -20.22
N ASP A 873 -49.74 -9.96 -20.49
CA ASP A 873 -50.02 -8.56 -20.81
C ASP A 873 -49.69 -7.68 -19.61
N CYS A 874 -48.75 -6.76 -19.80
CA CYS A 874 -48.21 -5.92 -18.73
C CYS A 874 -49.14 -4.76 -18.31
N LYS A 875 -50.30 -4.60 -18.97
CA LYS A 875 -51.34 -3.64 -18.58
C LYS A 875 -52.52 -4.32 -17.91
N ASP A 876 -53.22 -5.19 -18.63
CA ASP A 876 -54.46 -5.79 -18.14
C ASP A 876 -54.22 -7.13 -17.43
N PHE A 877 -52.98 -7.63 -17.36
CA PHE A 877 -52.63 -8.92 -16.72
C PHE A 877 -53.50 -10.08 -17.21
N VAL A 878 -53.56 -10.23 -18.53
CA VAL A 878 -54.24 -11.31 -19.26
C VAL A 878 -53.19 -12.12 -20.02
N PRO A 879 -53.32 -13.45 -20.12
CA PRO A 879 -52.38 -14.26 -20.89
C PRO A 879 -52.57 -14.01 -22.38
N VAL A 880 -51.44 -13.86 -23.07
CA VAL A 880 -51.32 -13.78 -24.52
C VAL A 880 -50.74 -15.10 -24.98
N TYR A 881 -51.59 -15.95 -25.54
CA TYR A 881 -51.19 -17.27 -26.03
C TYR A 881 -50.47 -17.16 -27.39
N THR A 882 -49.67 -18.18 -27.72
CA THR A 882 -48.95 -18.25 -28.99
C THR A 882 -49.91 -18.17 -30.19
N GLY A 883 -49.74 -17.14 -31.03
CA GLY A 883 -50.58 -16.87 -32.20
C GLY A 883 -51.60 -15.73 -32.03
N GLU A 884 -51.78 -15.19 -30.82
CA GLU A 884 -52.58 -13.98 -30.60
C GLU A 884 -51.80 -12.71 -31.01
N GLU A 885 -52.50 -11.69 -31.51
CA GLU A 885 -51.90 -10.40 -31.85
C GLU A 885 -51.34 -9.72 -30.60
N CYS A 886 -50.04 -9.39 -30.65
CA CYS A 886 -49.35 -8.73 -29.55
C CYS A 886 -48.39 -7.66 -30.05
N VAL A 887 -48.22 -6.62 -29.24
CA VAL A 887 -47.26 -5.54 -29.47
C VAL A 887 -46.24 -5.56 -28.34
N LYS A 888 -44.96 -5.36 -28.66
CA LYS A 888 -43.87 -5.40 -27.69
C LYS A 888 -43.22 -4.03 -27.51
N CYS A 889 -42.70 -3.79 -26.31
CA CYS A 889 -41.77 -2.69 -26.09
C CYS A 889 -40.39 -3.05 -26.66
N SER A 890 -39.79 -2.13 -27.40
CA SER A 890 -38.52 -2.31 -28.11
C SER A 890 -37.30 -2.25 -27.19
N TYR A 891 -37.50 -1.78 -25.96
CA TYR A 891 -36.50 -1.76 -24.90
C TYR A 891 -36.63 -2.96 -23.95
N CYS A 892 -37.62 -2.94 -23.05
CA CYS A 892 -37.74 -3.96 -22.02
C CYS A 892 -38.30 -5.30 -22.53
N GLY A 893 -38.93 -5.34 -23.70
CA GLY A 893 -39.58 -6.54 -24.24
C GLY A 893 -40.93 -6.87 -23.61
N SER A 894 -41.52 -5.97 -22.80
CA SER A 894 -42.88 -6.15 -22.26
C SER A 894 -43.90 -6.34 -23.39
N VAL A 895 -44.79 -7.31 -23.20
CA VAL A 895 -45.81 -7.70 -24.18
C VAL A 895 -47.15 -7.08 -23.78
N TYR A 896 -47.88 -6.60 -24.78
CA TYR A 896 -49.23 -6.06 -24.64
C TYR A 896 -50.19 -6.76 -25.60
N LYS A 897 -51.41 -7.05 -25.13
CA LYS A 897 -52.43 -7.71 -25.93
C LYS A 897 -53.11 -6.73 -26.89
N GLY A 898 -53.18 -7.07 -28.18
CA GLY A 898 -53.78 -6.22 -29.22
C GLY A 898 -53.02 -4.91 -29.45
N SER A 899 -53.69 -3.92 -30.05
CA SER A 899 -53.10 -2.63 -30.45
C SER A 899 -53.34 -1.47 -29.48
N SER A 900 -53.97 -1.72 -28.33
CA SER A 900 -54.41 -0.67 -27.38
C SER A 900 -53.28 0.20 -26.83
N MET A 901 -52.08 -0.37 -26.69
CA MET A 901 -50.89 0.31 -26.18
C MET A 901 -49.94 0.77 -27.27
N LYS A 902 -50.24 0.53 -28.56
CA LYS A 902 -49.36 0.96 -29.66
C LYS A 902 -49.28 2.50 -29.69
N GLY A 903 -48.07 3.05 -29.60
CA GLY A 903 -47.84 4.50 -29.55
C GLY A 903 -47.93 5.12 -28.16
N GLN A 904 -48.19 4.35 -27.10
CA GLN A 904 -48.17 4.82 -25.71
C GLN A 904 -46.87 4.42 -24.99
N VAL A 905 -46.56 5.10 -23.89
CA VAL A 905 -45.39 4.77 -23.05
C VAL A 905 -45.62 3.43 -22.34
N CYS A 906 -44.58 2.59 -22.32
CA CYS A 906 -44.60 1.30 -21.67
C CYS A 906 -44.75 1.47 -20.14
N VAL A 907 -45.68 0.73 -19.55
CA VAL A 907 -45.98 0.79 -18.11
C VAL A 907 -44.90 0.11 -17.24
N THR A 908 -44.01 -0.68 -17.85
CA THR A 908 -42.95 -1.40 -17.13
C THR A 908 -41.66 -0.60 -17.05
N ASP A 909 -41.21 -0.02 -18.16
CA ASP A 909 -40.01 0.84 -18.17
C ASP A 909 -40.33 2.31 -17.86
N GLY A 910 -41.52 2.79 -18.22
CA GLY A 910 -41.96 4.16 -17.98
C GLY A 910 -41.32 5.20 -18.89
N PHE A 911 -40.68 4.84 -20.00
CA PHE A 911 -40.07 5.82 -20.91
C PHE A 911 -40.06 5.45 -22.40
N CYS A 912 -40.28 4.19 -22.78
CA CYS A 912 -40.23 3.77 -24.18
C CYS A 912 -41.63 3.66 -24.80
N THR A 913 -41.77 4.06 -26.06
CA THR A 913 -43.02 3.92 -26.81
C THR A 913 -43.20 2.50 -27.31
N VAL A 914 -44.36 1.90 -27.03
CA VAL A 914 -44.69 0.52 -27.39
C VAL A 914 -45.03 0.41 -28.88
N GLY A 915 -44.47 -0.59 -29.56
CA GLY A 915 -44.81 -0.93 -30.95
C GLY A 915 -44.07 -0.16 -32.04
N VAL A 916 -42.96 0.51 -31.70
CA VAL A 916 -42.05 1.17 -32.65
C VAL A 916 -40.89 0.24 -32.96
N GLU A 917 -40.65 -0.14 -34.21
CA GLU A 917 -39.48 -0.94 -34.56
C GLU A 917 -38.20 -0.09 -34.48
N THR A 918 -37.18 -0.59 -33.77
CA THR A 918 -35.92 0.13 -33.56
C THR A 918 -34.71 -0.77 -33.83
N ILE A 919 -33.54 -0.14 -33.90
CA ILE A 919 -32.25 -0.83 -34.09
C ILE A 919 -31.90 -1.72 -32.88
N GLY A 920 -32.46 -1.40 -31.71
CA GLY A 920 -32.21 -2.08 -30.44
C GLY A 920 -31.19 -1.35 -29.57
N LEU A 921 -31.06 -1.82 -28.33
CA LEU A 921 -30.16 -1.25 -27.33
C LEU A 921 -28.69 -1.32 -27.78
N VAL A 922 -28.04 -0.16 -27.88
CA VAL A 922 -26.60 -0.05 -28.12
C VAL A 922 -25.89 -0.02 -26.78
N THR A 923 -24.95 -0.96 -26.57
CA THR A 923 -24.33 -1.19 -25.26
C THR A 923 -22.82 -0.94 -25.25
N GLY A 924 -22.19 -0.75 -26.40
CA GLY A 924 -20.73 -0.65 -26.56
C GLY A 924 -20.32 -0.75 -28.04
N LYS A 925 -19.01 -0.70 -28.31
CA LYS A 925 -18.47 -0.99 -29.66
C LYS A 925 -18.50 -2.48 -29.99
#